data_AF-A0A497AS56-F1
#
_entry.id   AF-A0A497AS56-F1
#
_cell.length_a   1.000
_cell.length_b   1.000
_cell.length_c   1.000
_cell.angle_alpha   90.00
_cell.angle_beta   90.00
_cell.angle_gamma   90.00
#
_symmetry.space_group_name_H-M   'P 1'
#
loop_
_entity.id
_entity.type
_entity.pdbx_description
1 polymer ?
#
loop_
_entity_poly.entity_id
_entity_poly.type
_entity_poly.pdbx_seq_one_letter_code
_entity_poly.pdbx_strand_id
1 'polypeptide(L)'
;MARVGLHARNDVTFPEEDYRLIKEAKIETLKTLSFTDISVYKRLREENPNLEFIVRLWDEGFAKGKHPSPQEFTEKVVPVIQALRPYTVKFEIHNEPNHYERYEGWGPADEDAKDFKEWYMEVLKRLRELCPWAQFGFPGLALNYPHRDLEWLKICREAVEQSDWLGCHCYWQYDNLFSDEWGLRFKKYHELFPDKIIEITEFGDSTPDLPKDEMARKYVAYYRELYKYPYIGSACAFIASSPDPTWASFAWRSETGEFYPVVYAVGKMPRKPPERFFEETGQSVRGAFLELLEKYGLEICGLPITPEVEEEGVKVQYFQNVVMEEASPGKARLRAAGSQLLALKEEVTSLKEEIKYWKLEAEGKAPVVEPFIEDITAKLPKHPVEKYKTRDVSAIKYLIVHHSAIPPSFGPEFIARYHVETRKWPGIGYHYFIDAEGKIYQTNPITVISNHTKGYNASSIGICLAGDLTAVLPTQAQIASLAHLCAYLLQQLGLGKEAIIGHQEAVPTICPGGEWLKGRRWKDIVLKAMDEAPRRYPKRLFHYVLFWQKPDSWARKEWEAATRYIARFRPTCGFSIHDAMQARYVTIIGDKSQIGEDAEELLRKSGCQVERIAKADIAELKKLLDSLARKGKRFLSLP
;
A
#
# COMPACT_ATOMS: atom_id res chain seq x y z
N MET A 1 12.39 14.01 26.25
CA MET A 1 12.02 13.95 27.68
C MET A 1 13.31 13.93 28.48
N ALA A 2 13.38 14.66 29.59
CA ALA A 2 14.61 14.87 30.34
C ALA A 2 15.22 13.55 30.85
N ARG A 3 16.38 13.17 30.32
CA ARG A 3 17.23 12.11 30.86
C ARG A 3 17.82 12.55 32.20
N VAL A 4 17.96 11.61 33.12
CA VAL A 4 18.64 11.87 34.40
C VAL A 4 20.13 11.78 34.21
N GLY A 5 20.76 12.94 34.29
CA GLY A 5 22.16 13.11 34.05
C GLY A 5 22.99 13.30 35.31
N LEU A 6 24.29 13.19 35.17
CA LEU A 6 25.23 13.52 36.24
C LEU A 6 26.49 14.05 35.58
N HIS A 7 26.99 15.19 36.06
CA HIS A 7 28.33 15.60 35.70
C HIS A 7 29.32 14.71 36.47
N ALA A 8 30.23 14.10 35.72
CA ALA A 8 31.14 13.12 36.24
C ALA A 8 32.17 13.76 37.18
N ARG A 9 33.08 12.92 37.68
CA ARG A 9 34.24 13.39 38.41
C ARG A 9 35.06 14.40 37.59
N ASN A 10 35.53 15.46 38.24
CA ASN A 10 36.45 16.44 37.66
C ASN A 10 37.92 15.97 37.73
N ASP A 11 38.20 14.77 37.22
CA ASP A 11 39.54 14.16 37.17
C ASP A 11 39.70 13.34 35.88
N VAL A 12 40.94 13.00 35.55
CA VAL A 12 41.32 12.31 34.32
C VAL A 12 40.77 10.89 34.28
N THR A 13 40.77 10.19 35.42
CA THR A 13 40.35 8.77 35.52
C THR A 13 39.33 8.56 36.62
N PHE A 14 38.54 7.50 36.49
CA PHE A 14 37.52 7.15 37.48
C PHE A 14 38.02 5.98 38.35
N PRO A 15 37.93 6.08 39.68
CA PRO A 15 38.02 4.92 40.58
C PRO A 15 36.76 4.05 40.44
N GLU A 16 36.82 2.83 40.98
CA GLU A 16 35.75 1.83 40.89
C GLU A 16 34.41 2.36 41.41
N GLU A 17 34.46 3.20 42.43
CA GLU A 17 33.31 3.78 43.12
C GLU A 17 32.50 4.71 42.21
N ASP A 18 33.13 5.40 41.24
CA ASP A 18 32.39 6.24 40.28
C ASP A 18 31.61 5.40 39.28
N TYR A 19 32.18 4.30 38.77
CA TYR A 19 31.45 3.36 37.89
C TYR A 19 30.26 2.74 38.64
N ARG A 20 30.49 2.32 39.89
CA ARG A 20 29.43 1.79 40.74
C ARG A 20 28.35 2.81 41.04
N LEU A 21 28.71 4.08 41.27
CA LEU A 21 27.76 5.17 41.50
C LEU A 21 26.87 5.37 40.27
N ILE A 22 27.47 5.47 39.08
CA ILE A 22 26.74 5.65 37.80
C ILE A 22 25.72 4.53 37.60
N LYS A 23 26.12 3.28 37.88
CA LYS A 23 25.26 2.11 37.79
C LYS A 23 24.15 2.11 38.83
N GLU A 24 24.47 2.37 40.10
CA GLU A 24 23.51 2.36 41.22
C GLU A 24 22.45 3.46 41.06
N ALA A 25 22.88 4.67 40.69
CA ALA A 25 21.98 5.79 40.42
C ALA A 25 21.22 5.67 39.10
N LYS A 26 21.57 4.69 38.25
CA LYS A 26 21.01 4.48 36.91
C LYS A 26 21.05 5.77 36.09
N ILE A 27 22.24 6.35 35.96
CA ILE A 27 22.45 7.56 35.18
C ILE A 27 22.25 7.26 33.68
N GLU A 28 21.56 8.17 33.00
CA GLU A 28 21.18 8.07 31.59
C GLU A 28 22.03 8.98 30.69
N THR A 29 22.49 10.12 31.22
CA THR A 29 23.42 11.04 30.55
C THR A 29 24.59 11.39 31.46
N LEU A 30 25.82 11.23 31.01
CA LEU A 30 27.01 11.60 31.78
C LEU A 30 27.70 12.80 31.13
N LYS A 31 27.77 13.93 31.83
CA LYS A 31 28.58 15.05 31.38
C LYS A 31 30.03 14.82 31.82
N THR A 32 30.99 14.94 30.92
CA THR A 32 32.40 14.70 31.18
C THR A 32 33.25 15.88 30.72
N LEU A 33 34.51 15.92 31.15
CA LEU A 33 35.47 16.94 30.73
C LEU A 33 36.28 16.40 29.55
N SER A 34 36.73 17.29 28.65
CA SER A 34 37.50 16.89 27.46
C SER A 34 38.84 16.22 27.76
N PHE A 35 39.32 16.31 29.00
CA PHE A 35 40.54 15.61 29.46
C PHE A 35 40.27 14.24 30.10
N THR A 36 39.01 13.83 30.25
CA THR A 36 38.67 12.48 30.77
C THR A 36 39.24 11.42 29.83
N ASP A 37 39.95 10.44 30.39
CA ASP A 37 40.63 9.40 29.61
C ASP A 37 39.65 8.52 28.83
N ILE A 38 40.05 8.11 27.62
CA ILE A 38 39.21 7.32 26.72
C ILE A 38 38.81 5.94 27.29
N SER A 39 39.62 5.37 28.19
CA SER A 39 39.31 4.10 28.85
C SER A 39 38.03 4.17 29.70
N VAL A 40 37.71 5.35 30.24
CA VAL A 40 36.48 5.61 31.00
C VAL A 40 35.26 5.42 30.10
N TYR A 41 35.27 6.04 28.92
CA TYR A 41 34.18 5.93 27.94
C TYR A 41 34.02 4.49 27.46
N LYS A 42 35.13 3.80 27.19
CA LYS A 42 35.12 2.40 26.76
C LYS A 42 34.43 1.52 27.80
N ARG A 43 34.86 1.59 29.06
CA ARG A 43 34.28 0.80 30.15
C ARG A 43 32.81 1.13 30.40
N LEU A 44 32.47 2.43 30.44
CA LEU A 44 31.08 2.84 30.66
C LEU A 44 30.14 2.41 29.53
N ARG A 45 30.60 2.42 28.27
CA ARG A 45 29.83 1.91 27.14
C ARG A 45 29.67 0.39 27.17
N GLU A 46 30.68 -0.34 27.64
CA GLU A 46 30.59 -1.80 27.85
C GLU A 46 29.59 -2.17 28.95
N GLU A 47 29.59 -1.41 30.06
CA GLU A 47 28.67 -1.65 31.19
C GLU A 47 27.25 -1.12 30.95
N ASN A 48 27.10 -0.04 30.19
CA ASN A 48 25.82 0.55 29.81
C ASN A 48 25.84 1.02 28.34
N PRO A 49 25.38 0.16 27.39
CA PRO A 49 25.36 0.48 25.97
C PRO A 49 24.51 1.69 25.58
N ASN A 50 23.58 2.12 26.45
CA ASN A 50 22.64 3.21 26.18
C ASN A 50 23.02 4.54 26.87
N LEU A 51 24.13 4.59 27.62
CA LEU A 51 24.57 5.81 28.29
C LEU A 51 24.88 6.91 27.27
N GLU A 52 24.27 8.09 27.42
CA GLU A 52 24.63 9.27 26.63
C GLU A 52 25.79 10.02 27.28
N PHE A 53 26.65 10.66 26.49
CA PHE A 53 27.69 11.55 27.03
C PHE A 53 27.53 12.97 26.47
N ILE A 54 27.76 13.98 27.31
CA ILE A 54 27.97 15.38 26.89
C ILE A 54 29.40 15.74 27.28
N VAL A 55 30.26 16.00 26.31
CA VAL A 55 31.68 16.29 26.59
C VAL A 55 31.90 17.79 26.57
N ARG A 56 32.29 18.37 27.70
CA ARG A 56 32.71 19.78 27.77
C ARG A 56 34.08 19.94 27.12
N LEU A 57 34.12 20.70 26.04
CA LEU A 57 35.35 21.11 25.36
C LEU A 57 35.98 22.29 26.11
N TRP A 58 37.18 22.11 26.61
CA TRP A 58 37.85 23.06 27.49
C TRP A 58 39.31 23.32 27.11
N ASP A 59 39.77 24.54 27.41
CA ASP A 59 41.18 24.94 27.35
C ASP A 59 41.65 25.49 28.71
N GLU A 60 42.73 24.95 29.28
CA GLU A 60 43.26 25.43 30.57
C GLU A 60 43.77 26.89 30.56
N GLY A 61 43.93 27.50 29.39
CA GLY A 61 44.23 28.91 29.22
C GLY A 61 43.11 29.83 29.72
N PHE A 62 41.84 29.39 29.66
CA PHE A 62 40.70 30.18 30.15
C PHE A 62 40.84 30.50 31.65
N ALA A 63 41.25 29.52 32.46
CA ALA A 63 41.54 29.68 33.89
C ALA A 63 42.66 30.67 34.21
N LYS A 64 43.43 31.09 33.20
CA LYS A 64 44.55 32.04 33.32
C LYS A 64 44.24 33.39 32.66
N GLY A 65 42.97 33.64 32.33
CA GLY A 65 42.52 34.85 31.63
C GLY A 65 43.02 34.94 30.18
N LYS A 66 43.43 33.82 29.58
CA LYS A 66 43.81 33.74 28.16
C LYS A 66 42.63 33.23 27.35
N HIS A 67 42.37 33.86 26.22
CA HIS A 67 41.38 33.40 25.24
C HIS A 67 42.14 32.84 24.04
N PRO A 68 42.21 31.51 23.84
CA PRO A 68 42.84 30.93 22.66
C PRO A 68 42.11 31.44 21.41
N SER A 69 42.84 31.68 20.33
CA SER A 69 42.21 31.96 19.05
C SER A 69 41.29 30.79 18.65
N PRO A 70 40.25 31.02 17.83
CA PRO A 70 39.39 29.94 17.35
C PRO A 70 40.18 28.77 16.72
N GLN A 71 41.27 29.08 16.02
CA GLN A 71 42.17 28.08 15.45
C GLN A 71 42.85 27.24 16.55
N GLU A 72 43.53 27.88 17.51
CA GLU A 72 44.23 27.18 18.61
C GLU A 72 43.27 26.29 19.41
N PHE A 73 42.06 26.78 19.70
CA PHE A 73 41.04 25.99 20.40
C PHE A 73 40.63 24.76 19.58
N THR A 74 40.34 24.94 18.29
CA THR A 74 39.92 23.83 17.42
C THR A 74 41.02 22.79 17.22
N GLU A 75 42.27 23.20 17.04
CA GLU A 75 43.43 22.30 16.90
C GLU A 75 43.62 21.42 18.13
N LYS A 76 43.30 21.95 19.32
CA LYS A 76 43.36 21.21 20.57
C LYS A 76 42.21 20.22 20.76
N VAL A 77 40.97 20.63 20.48
CA VAL A 77 39.79 19.81 20.83
C VAL A 77 39.39 18.82 19.74
N VAL A 78 39.74 19.04 18.47
CA VAL A 78 39.40 18.14 17.36
C VAL A 78 39.97 16.72 17.55
N PRO A 79 41.22 16.52 17.99
CA PRO A 79 41.72 15.18 18.30
C PRO A 79 40.87 14.45 19.36
N VAL A 80 40.39 15.16 20.38
CA VAL A 80 39.50 14.62 21.42
C VAL A 80 38.16 14.22 20.81
N ILE A 81 37.53 15.10 20.03
CA ILE A 81 36.25 14.83 19.36
C ILE A 81 36.37 13.59 18.46
N GLN A 82 37.43 13.50 17.65
CA GLN A 82 37.66 12.36 16.76
C GLN A 82 37.86 11.05 17.53
N ALA A 83 38.62 11.07 18.63
CA ALA A 83 38.82 9.90 19.48
C ALA A 83 37.51 9.41 20.14
N LEU A 84 36.60 10.33 20.44
CA LEU A 84 35.33 10.02 21.10
C LEU A 84 34.17 9.69 20.16
N ARG A 85 34.38 9.73 18.83
CA ARG A 85 33.37 9.40 17.81
C ARG A 85 32.61 8.08 18.04
N PRO A 86 33.24 6.97 18.51
CA PRO A 86 32.51 5.73 18.77
C PRO A 86 31.57 5.80 19.98
N TYR A 87 31.75 6.80 20.84
CA TYR A 87 31.10 6.86 22.15
C TYR A 87 30.09 7.98 22.28
N THR A 88 30.27 9.11 21.59
CA THR A 88 29.33 10.23 21.70
C THR A 88 29.33 11.09 20.46
N VAL A 89 28.22 11.83 20.29
CA VAL A 89 28.07 12.89 19.30
C VAL A 89 27.91 14.27 19.94
N LYS A 90 27.67 14.40 21.25
CA LYS A 90 27.36 15.69 21.88
C LYS A 90 28.56 16.32 22.57
N PHE A 91 28.85 17.57 22.21
CA PHE A 91 29.96 18.36 22.74
C PHE A 91 29.48 19.75 23.15
N GLU A 92 29.77 20.16 24.39
CA GLU A 92 29.55 21.52 24.90
C GLU A 92 30.78 22.36 24.54
N ILE A 93 30.62 23.45 23.80
CA ILE A 93 31.75 24.35 23.51
C ILE A 93 31.90 25.31 24.69
N HIS A 94 33.00 25.17 25.45
CA HIS A 94 33.33 25.98 26.61
C HIS A 94 32.38 25.77 27.82
N ASN A 95 32.46 26.66 28.81
CA ASN A 95 31.71 26.65 30.05
C ASN A 95 31.63 28.06 30.63
N GLU A 96 30.46 28.47 31.13
CA GLU A 96 30.24 29.73 31.86
C GLU A 96 31.08 30.93 31.37
N PRO A 97 31.06 31.25 30.06
CA PRO A 97 31.89 32.33 29.52
C PRO A 97 31.53 33.70 30.12
N ASN A 98 30.37 33.80 30.77
CA ASN A 98 29.88 34.99 31.44
C ASN A 98 30.22 35.08 32.95
N HIS A 99 31.04 34.17 33.49
CA HIS A 99 31.35 34.13 34.93
C HIS A 99 31.89 35.47 35.45
N TYR A 100 31.35 35.98 36.57
CA TYR A 100 31.67 37.31 37.11
C TYR A 100 33.17 37.53 37.35
N GLU A 101 33.85 36.53 37.92
CA GLU A 101 35.27 36.61 38.26
C GLU A 101 36.22 36.35 37.08
N ARG A 102 35.67 36.10 35.87
CA ARG A 102 36.42 35.83 34.64
C ARG A 102 37.38 34.62 34.70
N TYR A 103 37.23 33.75 35.69
CA TYR A 103 37.99 32.50 35.78
C TYR A 103 37.64 31.50 34.67
N GLU A 104 36.43 31.58 34.13
CA GLU A 104 35.95 30.69 33.08
C GLU A 104 35.86 31.37 31.71
N GLY A 105 36.45 32.56 31.49
CA GLY A 105 36.49 33.17 30.16
C GLY A 105 36.33 34.68 30.11
N TRP A 106 35.25 35.16 29.49
CA TRP A 106 35.08 36.55 29.09
C TRP A 106 34.61 37.42 30.24
N GLY A 107 33.41 37.18 30.77
CA GLY A 107 32.82 37.98 31.84
C GLY A 107 31.38 38.42 31.55
N PRO A 108 30.75 39.14 32.49
CA PRO A 108 29.31 39.36 32.48
C PRO A 108 28.87 40.55 31.62
N ALA A 109 29.77 41.34 31.03
CA ALA A 109 29.41 42.56 30.29
C ALA A 109 28.84 42.28 28.89
N ASP A 110 28.25 43.30 28.25
CA ASP A 110 27.71 43.15 26.89
C ASP A 110 28.83 43.02 25.85
N GLU A 111 29.94 43.71 26.07
CA GLU A 111 31.15 43.63 25.24
C GLU A 111 31.77 42.24 25.35
N ASP A 112 31.77 41.64 26.55
CA ASP A 112 32.20 40.27 26.79
C ASP A 112 31.34 39.27 25.99
N ALA A 113 30.01 39.46 25.99
CA ALA A 113 29.09 38.64 25.21
C ALA A 113 29.31 38.76 23.69
N LYS A 114 29.54 39.98 23.19
CA LYS A 114 29.80 40.24 21.76
C LYS A 114 31.09 39.55 21.32
N ASP A 115 32.16 39.70 22.09
CA ASP A 115 33.47 39.13 21.79
C ASP A 115 33.43 37.59 21.84
N PHE A 116 32.79 37.01 22.87
CA PHE A 116 32.57 35.57 22.94
C PHE A 116 31.73 35.05 21.76
N LYS A 117 30.68 35.77 21.36
CA LYS A 117 29.85 35.36 20.21
C LYS A 117 30.68 35.28 18.93
N GLU A 118 31.51 36.28 18.65
CA GLU A 118 32.39 36.29 17.47
C GLU A 118 33.37 35.12 17.49
N TRP A 119 34.00 34.88 18.65
CA TRP A 119 34.87 33.73 18.87
C TRP A 119 34.13 32.38 18.67
N TYR A 120 32.97 32.22 19.30
CA TYR A 120 32.17 31.01 19.28
C TYR A 120 31.72 30.64 17.86
N MET A 121 31.29 31.63 17.08
CA MET A 121 30.83 31.41 15.71
C MET A 121 31.94 30.87 14.79
N GLU A 122 33.17 31.40 14.93
CA GLU A 122 34.31 30.90 14.16
C GLU A 122 34.75 29.49 14.64
N VAL A 123 34.70 29.23 15.95
CA VAL A 123 34.94 27.89 16.50
C VAL A 123 33.90 26.89 15.98
N LEU A 124 32.61 27.21 16.09
CA LEU A 124 31.51 26.34 15.65
C LEU A 124 31.61 26.01 14.16
N LYS A 125 31.91 27.02 13.32
CA LYS A 125 32.13 26.83 11.89
C LYS A 125 33.25 25.83 11.61
N ARG A 126 34.42 26.01 12.21
CA ARG A 126 35.57 25.10 12.06
C ARG A 126 35.29 23.70 12.56
N LEU A 127 34.63 23.58 13.72
CA LEU A 127 34.28 22.28 14.30
C LEU A 127 33.29 21.54 13.40
N ARG A 128 32.32 22.22 12.78
CA ARG A 128 31.41 21.61 11.80
C ARG A 128 32.10 21.19 10.51
N GLU A 129 33.07 21.97 10.03
CA GLU A 129 33.87 21.60 8.86
C GLU A 129 34.74 20.35 9.13
N LEU A 130 35.37 20.27 10.31
CA LEU A 130 36.31 19.21 10.67
C LEU A 130 35.63 17.95 11.24
N CYS A 131 34.49 18.11 11.91
CA CYS A 131 33.74 17.05 12.58
C CYS A 131 32.23 17.16 12.26
N PRO A 132 31.81 17.02 10.99
CA PRO A 132 30.42 17.25 10.56
C PRO A 132 29.40 16.26 11.16
N TRP A 133 29.87 15.19 11.79
CA TRP A 133 29.04 14.17 12.45
C TRP A 133 28.68 14.53 13.90
N ALA A 134 29.36 15.51 14.49
CA ALA A 134 29.19 15.90 15.88
C ALA A 134 28.12 16.99 16.05
N GLN A 135 27.47 17.00 17.20
CA GLN A 135 26.50 17.98 17.67
C GLN A 135 27.17 18.91 18.68
N PHE A 136 27.07 20.21 18.47
CA PHE A 136 27.72 21.24 19.25
C PHE A 136 26.71 22.12 19.98
N GLY A 137 26.81 22.15 21.31
CA GLY A 137 25.95 22.95 22.17
C GLY A 137 26.52 24.32 22.50
N PHE A 138 25.63 25.29 22.69
CA PHE A 138 25.97 26.53 23.37
C PHE A 138 26.12 26.25 24.87
N PRO A 139 27.14 26.77 25.57
CA PRO A 139 27.40 26.40 26.95
C PRO A 139 26.34 26.95 27.91
N GLY A 140 26.20 26.30 29.07
CA GLY A 140 25.51 26.90 30.20
C GLY A 140 26.17 28.20 30.67
N LEU A 141 25.37 29.11 31.22
CA LEU A 141 25.82 30.42 31.70
C LEU A 141 25.74 30.48 33.23
N ALA A 142 26.71 31.14 33.86
CA ALA A 142 26.69 31.44 35.28
C ALA A 142 25.51 32.35 35.63
N LEU A 143 24.80 32.00 36.71
CA LEU A 143 23.72 32.80 37.29
C LEU A 143 24.31 33.92 38.17
N ASN A 144 25.00 34.88 37.55
CA ASN A 144 25.51 36.09 38.23
C ASN A 144 24.38 36.83 38.97
N TYR A 145 24.69 37.59 40.03
CA TYR A 145 23.70 38.46 40.69
C TYR A 145 24.01 39.94 40.47
N PRO A 146 23.08 40.75 39.92
CA PRO A 146 21.78 40.34 39.37
C PRO A 146 21.93 39.44 38.13
N HIS A 147 20.93 38.60 37.85
CA HIS A 147 20.93 37.70 36.70
C HIS A 147 21.02 38.49 35.39
N ARG A 148 22.04 38.19 34.57
CA ARG A 148 22.28 38.80 33.25
C ARG A 148 22.43 37.77 32.12
N ASP A 149 22.23 36.50 32.45
CA ASP A 149 22.25 35.36 31.54
C ASP A 149 21.30 35.56 30.35
N LEU A 150 20.10 36.10 30.56
CA LEU A 150 19.13 36.35 29.48
C LEU A 150 19.58 37.46 28.52
N GLU A 151 20.17 38.54 29.03
CA GLU A 151 20.77 39.61 28.20
C GLU A 151 21.93 39.06 27.38
N TRP A 152 22.79 38.25 28.02
CA TRP A 152 23.90 37.56 27.37
C TRP A 152 23.41 36.67 26.22
N LEU A 153 22.37 35.87 26.46
CA LEU A 153 21.76 35.03 25.42
C LEU A 153 21.14 35.85 24.28
N LYS A 154 20.51 36.99 24.56
CA LYS A 154 19.97 37.87 23.52
C LYS A 154 21.07 38.42 22.60
N ILE A 155 22.22 38.79 23.18
CA ILE A 155 23.39 39.22 22.40
C ILE A 155 23.96 38.06 21.58
N CYS A 156 24.04 36.87 22.19
CA CYS A 156 24.53 35.65 21.57
C CYS A 156 23.47 34.88 20.75
N ARG A 157 22.33 35.50 20.40
CA ARG A 157 21.19 34.84 19.76
C ARG A 157 21.59 34.03 18.53
N GLU A 158 22.39 34.61 17.65
CA GLU A 158 22.89 33.95 16.44
C GLU A 158 23.69 32.69 16.76
N ALA A 159 24.57 32.75 17.77
CA ALA A 159 25.37 31.60 18.20
C ALA A 159 24.47 30.47 18.72
N VAL A 160 23.50 30.80 19.57
CA VAL A 160 22.53 29.83 20.12
C VAL A 160 21.67 29.21 19.00
N GLU A 161 21.18 30.01 18.07
CA GLU A 161 20.37 29.57 16.93
C GLU A 161 21.17 28.64 16.02
N GLN A 162 22.48 28.83 15.91
CA GLN A 162 23.36 27.99 15.12
C GLN A 162 23.82 26.73 15.87
N SER A 163 23.81 26.69 17.19
CA SER A 163 24.11 25.48 17.98
C SER A 163 23.04 24.40 17.84
N ASP A 164 23.39 23.13 18.02
CA ASP A 164 22.44 22.01 17.92
C ASP A 164 21.53 21.91 19.16
N TRP A 165 21.98 22.41 20.30
CA TRP A 165 21.24 22.48 21.56
C TRP A 165 21.77 23.64 22.44
N LEU A 166 20.98 24.03 23.45
CA LEU A 166 21.30 25.13 24.37
C LEU A 166 21.55 24.59 25.79
N GLY A 167 22.77 24.79 26.29
CA GLY A 167 23.14 24.53 27.68
C GLY A 167 22.47 25.53 28.63
N CYS A 168 22.02 25.06 29.78
CA CYS A 168 21.45 25.87 30.84
C CYS A 168 21.97 25.40 32.20
N HIS A 169 22.47 26.32 33.03
CA HIS A 169 22.78 26.04 34.42
C HIS A 169 21.60 26.44 35.31
N CYS A 170 21.23 25.59 36.26
CA CYS A 170 20.08 25.82 37.15
C CYS A 170 20.52 25.63 38.61
N TYR A 171 20.71 26.71 39.35
CA TYR A 171 21.08 26.65 40.76
C TYR A 171 20.00 27.26 41.63
N TRP A 172 19.92 26.78 42.86
CA TRP A 172 18.96 27.25 43.85
C TRP A 172 19.57 27.22 45.25
N GLN A 173 18.93 27.92 46.17
CA GLN A 173 19.25 27.98 47.60
C GLN A 173 17.97 27.96 48.42
N TYR A 174 18.02 27.28 49.57
CA TYR A 174 16.90 27.11 50.49
C TYR A 174 15.69 26.51 49.75
N ASP A 175 14.59 27.25 49.64
CA ASP A 175 13.31 26.76 49.11
C ASP A 175 12.99 27.27 47.69
N ASN A 176 13.91 27.96 47.00
CA ASN A 176 13.65 28.52 45.67
C ASN A 176 13.89 27.52 44.50
N LEU A 177 13.92 26.22 44.79
CA LEU A 177 14.07 25.11 43.83
C LEU A 177 13.12 25.22 42.62
N PHE A 178 11.84 25.56 42.86
CA PHE A 178 10.83 25.64 41.79
C PHE A 178 10.54 27.08 41.33
N SER A 179 11.50 27.98 41.54
CA SER A 179 11.41 29.36 41.05
C SER A 179 11.91 29.48 39.61
N ASP A 180 11.17 30.19 38.77
CA ASP A 180 11.56 30.53 37.39
C ASP A 180 12.83 31.42 37.34
N GLU A 181 13.16 32.09 38.44
CA GLU A 181 14.41 32.86 38.57
C GLU A 181 15.62 32.00 38.96
N TRP A 182 15.41 30.78 39.47
CA TRP A 182 16.46 29.93 40.06
C TRP A 182 16.42 28.51 39.49
N GLY A 183 15.89 27.53 40.23
CA GLY A 183 15.93 26.14 39.78
C GLY A 183 15.12 25.86 38.52
N LEU A 184 14.13 26.66 38.13
CA LEU A 184 13.41 26.53 36.85
C LEU A 184 13.86 27.54 35.78
N ARG A 185 15.09 28.08 35.88
CA ARG A 185 15.60 29.11 34.96
C ARG A 185 15.50 28.73 33.48
N PHE A 186 15.62 27.45 33.17
CA PHE A 186 15.47 26.91 31.81
C PHE A 186 14.16 27.32 31.13
N LYS A 187 13.09 27.62 31.87
CA LYS A 187 11.82 28.12 31.29
C LYS A 187 12.03 29.45 30.56
N LYS A 188 12.85 30.35 31.12
CA LYS A 188 13.20 31.63 30.48
C LYS A 188 14.08 31.44 29.26
N TYR A 189 14.93 30.42 29.25
CA TYR A 189 15.72 30.06 28.07
C TYR A 189 14.81 29.55 26.95
N HIS A 190 13.85 28.68 27.28
CA HIS A 190 12.88 28.15 26.32
C HIS A 190 11.96 29.26 25.76
N GLU A 191 11.53 30.21 26.60
CA GLU A 191 10.78 31.40 26.14
C GLU A 191 11.54 32.20 25.07
N LEU A 192 12.88 32.29 25.17
CA LEU A 192 13.72 32.99 24.20
C LEU A 192 14.08 32.17 22.95
N PHE A 193 14.09 30.83 23.08
CA PHE A 193 14.48 29.86 22.05
C PHE A 193 13.55 28.64 22.08
N PRO A 194 12.29 28.77 21.62
CA PRO A 194 11.28 27.72 21.74
C PRO A 194 11.63 26.45 20.94
N ASP A 195 12.39 26.58 19.87
CA ASP A 195 12.76 25.46 18.99
C ASP A 195 14.03 24.72 19.44
N LYS A 196 14.68 25.17 20.53
CA LYS A 196 15.90 24.55 21.03
C LYS A 196 15.60 23.50 22.09
N ILE A 197 16.26 22.35 21.93
CA ILE A 197 16.44 21.41 23.04
C ILE A 197 17.36 22.07 24.06
N ILE A 198 16.91 22.07 25.32
CA ILE A 198 17.68 22.53 26.45
C ILE A 198 18.36 21.34 27.11
N GLU A 199 19.67 21.38 27.19
CA GLU A 199 20.45 20.50 28.06
C GLU A 199 20.71 21.25 29.36
N ILE A 200 20.17 20.80 30.48
CA ILE A 200 20.55 21.36 31.78
C ILE A 200 21.91 20.77 32.12
N THR A 201 22.96 21.43 31.65
CA THR A 201 24.31 20.88 31.71
C THR A 201 24.90 20.93 33.11
N GLU A 202 24.35 21.75 34.01
CA GLU A 202 24.60 21.72 35.45
C GLU A 202 23.36 22.15 36.25
N PHE A 203 23.14 21.48 37.39
CA PHE A 203 22.25 21.99 38.42
C PHE A 203 22.74 21.61 39.82
N GLY A 204 22.35 22.40 40.83
CA GLY A 204 22.62 22.04 42.21
C GLY A 204 22.00 22.95 43.26
N ASP A 205 21.96 22.43 44.49
CA ASP A 205 21.55 23.18 45.68
C ASP A 205 22.80 23.75 46.38
N SER A 206 22.98 25.07 46.33
CA SER A 206 24.12 25.74 46.95
C SER A 206 23.83 26.24 48.37
N THR A 207 22.79 25.71 49.03
CA THR A 207 22.52 25.98 50.44
C THR A 207 23.71 25.54 51.31
N PRO A 208 24.29 26.45 52.12
CA PRO A 208 25.36 26.08 53.05
C PRO A 208 24.92 24.96 54.00
N ASP A 209 25.80 24.00 54.24
CA ASP A 209 25.61 22.89 55.19
C ASP A 209 24.34 22.04 54.96
N LEU A 210 23.86 21.95 53.70
CA LEU A 210 22.68 21.16 53.35
C LEU A 210 22.84 19.68 53.75
N PRO A 211 21.92 19.13 54.58
CA PRO A 211 21.95 17.72 54.92
C PRO A 211 21.84 16.82 53.67
N LYS A 212 22.67 15.78 53.56
CA LYS A 212 22.70 14.92 52.37
C LYS A 212 21.38 14.20 52.07
N ASP A 213 20.55 13.93 53.08
CA ASP A 213 19.18 13.42 52.91
C ASP A 213 18.22 14.47 52.32
N GLU A 214 18.41 15.75 52.65
CA GLU A 214 17.62 16.83 52.08
C GLU A 214 17.99 17.07 50.61
N MET A 215 19.29 17.07 50.31
CA MET A 215 19.79 17.09 48.93
C MET A 215 19.17 15.97 48.10
N ALA A 216 19.15 14.74 48.61
CA ALA A 216 18.54 13.59 47.95
C ALA A 216 17.05 13.82 47.64
N ARG A 217 16.26 14.32 48.61
CA ARG A 217 14.84 14.63 48.42
C ARG A 217 14.64 15.71 47.35
N LYS A 218 15.40 16.80 47.41
CA LYS A 218 15.30 17.91 46.46
C LYS A 218 15.66 17.49 45.05
N TYR A 219 16.72 16.70 44.86
CA TYR A 219 17.17 16.28 43.52
C TYR A 219 16.18 15.30 42.87
N VAL A 220 15.60 14.38 43.64
CA VAL A 220 14.51 13.52 43.16
C VAL A 220 13.28 14.34 42.77
N ALA A 221 12.90 15.33 43.60
CA ALA A 221 11.79 16.21 43.29
C ALA A 221 12.05 17.02 42.02
N TYR A 222 13.27 17.53 41.85
CA TYR A 222 13.70 18.28 40.67
C TYR A 222 13.62 17.44 39.40
N TYR A 223 14.24 16.25 39.36
CA TYR A 223 14.15 15.37 38.20
C TYR A 223 12.72 15.02 37.79
N ARG A 224 11.85 14.76 38.78
CA ARG A 224 10.42 14.50 38.52
C ARG A 224 9.69 15.72 37.97
N GLU A 225 10.08 16.92 38.39
CA GLU A 225 9.52 18.15 37.84
C GLU A 225 9.92 18.33 36.36
N LEU A 226 11.17 18.03 36.03
CA LEU A 226 11.69 18.15 34.66
C LEU A 226 10.95 17.25 33.65
N TYR A 227 10.34 16.16 34.10
CA TYR A 227 9.52 15.27 33.29
C TYR A 227 8.29 15.95 32.66
N LYS A 228 7.88 17.11 33.17
CA LYS A 228 6.77 17.90 32.61
C LYS A 228 7.16 18.69 31.35
N TYR A 229 8.46 18.84 31.07
CA TYR A 229 8.96 19.74 30.03
C TYR A 229 9.62 18.94 28.90
N PRO A 230 8.93 18.76 27.75
CA PRO A 230 9.41 17.88 26.67
C PRO A 230 10.66 18.40 25.94
N TYR A 231 10.90 19.71 26.01
CA TYR A 231 12.04 20.41 25.40
C TYR A 231 13.35 20.28 26.20
N ILE A 232 13.35 19.57 27.33
CA ILE A 232 14.57 19.23 28.08
C ILE A 232 15.13 17.90 27.58
N GLY A 233 16.38 17.91 27.15
CA GLY A 233 17.14 16.74 26.69
C GLY A 233 17.60 15.89 27.86
N SER A 234 18.44 16.46 28.71
CA SER A 234 18.97 15.87 29.95
C SER A 234 19.15 16.93 31.04
N ALA A 235 19.32 16.48 32.28
CA ALA A 235 19.72 17.36 33.37
C ALA A 235 20.84 16.73 34.20
N CYS A 236 22.00 17.35 34.24
CA CYS A 236 23.17 16.87 34.93
C CYS A 236 23.32 17.56 36.28
N ALA A 237 23.22 16.80 37.38
CA ALA A 237 23.63 17.30 38.69
C ALA A 237 25.12 17.64 38.68
N PHE A 238 25.51 18.70 39.40
CA PHE A 238 26.80 19.37 39.25
C PHE A 238 28.06 18.50 39.35
N ILE A 239 28.12 17.49 40.22
CA ILE A 239 29.32 16.63 40.29
C ILE A 239 29.06 15.29 41.00
N ALA A 240 29.60 14.21 40.44
CA ALA A 240 29.57 12.87 41.03
C ALA A 240 30.49 12.76 42.26
N SER A 241 31.75 13.18 42.10
CA SER A 241 32.81 13.16 43.11
C SER A 241 33.94 14.12 42.72
N SER A 242 34.78 14.55 43.67
CA SER A 242 35.87 15.48 43.38
C SER A 242 37.04 15.33 44.36
N PRO A 243 38.29 15.26 43.88
CA PRO A 243 39.46 15.35 44.75
C PRO A 243 39.64 16.76 45.36
N ASP A 244 38.97 17.78 44.81
CA ASP A 244 38.96 19.13 45.36
C ASP A 244 37.85 19.27 46.43
N PRO A 245 38.22 19.52 47.70
CA PRO A 245 37.25 19.57 48.80
C PRO A 245 36.25 20.73 48.68
N THR A 246 36.53 21.74 47.84
CA THR A 246 35.62 22.86 47.57
C THR A 246 34.26 22.38 47.06
N TRP A 247 34.22 21.25 46.34
CA TRP A 247 33.01 20.72 45.71
C TRP A 247 32.33 19.61 46.53
N ALA A 248 32.82 19.31 47.74
CA ALA A 248 32.32 18.21 48.56
C ALA A 248 30.83 18.38 48.97
N SER A 249 30.34 19.63 49.05
CA SER A 249 28.93 19.92 49.35
C SER A 249 28.00 19.38 48.25
N PHE A 250 28.40 19.47 46.97
CA PHE A 250 27.61 19.03 45.82
C PHE A 250 27.81 17.56 45.43
N ALA A 251 28.95 16.97 45.81
CA ALA A 251 29.30 15.60 45.44
C ALA A 251 28.28 14.57 45.94
N TRP A 252 28.09 13.51 45.16
CA TRP A 252 27.19 12.38 45.44
C TRP A 252 27.86 11.24 46.19
N ARG A 253 29.20 11.25 46.26
CA ARG A 253 29.99 10.41 47.14
C ARG A 253 31.20 11.14 47.71
N SER A 254 31.77 10.61 48.79
CA SER A 254 33.05 11.07 49.32
C SER A 254 34.23 10.54 48.51
N GLU A 255 35.40 11.15 48.67
CA GLU A 255 36.67 10.63 48.14
C GLU A 255 37.10 9.30 48.80
N THR A 256 36.59 8.98 50.00
CA THR A 256 36.80 7.68 50.65
C THR A 256 35.91 6.56 50.10
N GLY A 257 35.00 6.87 49.17
CA GLY A 257 34.13 5.90 48.49
C GLY A 257 32.72 5.74 49.09
N GLU A 258 32.35 6.56 50.07
CA GLU A 258 31.02 6.52 50.70
C GLU A 258 29.97 7.16 49.79
N PHE A 259 28.91 6.42 49.46
CA PHE A 259 27.79 6.94 48.66
C PHE A 259 26.80 7.71 49.55
N TYR A 260 26.42 8.90 49.13
CA TYR A 260 25.39 9.67 49.82
C TYR A 260 23.98 9.24 49.41
N PRO A 261 22.94 9.54 50.22
CA PRO A 261 21.56 9.12 50.00
C PRO A 261 21.00 9.43 48.60
N VAL A 262 21.50 10.49 47.94
CA VAL A 262 21.06 10.88 46.59
C VAL A 262 21.26 9.79 45.55
N VAL A 263 22.34 8.99 45.64
CA VAL A 263 22.66 7.90 44.71
C VAL A 263 21.50 6.89 44.70
N TYR A 264 21.12 6.42 45.88
CA TYR A 264 20.04 5.43 46.05
C TYR A 264 18.66 6.03 45.78
N ALA A 265 18.42 7.27 46.20
CA ALA A 265 17.14 7.94 46.00
C ALA A 265 16.83 8.16 44.51
N VAL A 266 17.83 8.61 43.74
CA VAL A 266 17.71 8.77 42.29
C VAL A 266 17.62 7.41 41.58
N GLY A 267 18.41 6.40 41.99
CA GLY A 267 18.34 5.06 41.41
C GLY A 267 17.00 4.33 41.61
N LYS A 268 16.27 4.66 42.69
CA LYS A 268 14.92 4.15 42.99
C LYS A 268 13.80 5.00 42.38
N MET A 269 14.11 6.18 41.85
CA MET A 269 13.11 7.07 41.26
C MET A 269 12.48 6.40 40.02
N PRO A 270 11.13 6.32 39.92
CA PRO A 270 10.48 5.81 38.73
C PRO A 270 10.87 6.62 37.48
N ARG A 271 11.37 5.92 36.46
CA ARG A 271 11.68 6.50 35.14
C ARG A 271 10.45 6.37 34.24
N LYS A 272 10.14 7.38 33.42
CA LYS A 272 9.16 7.18 32.33
C LYS A 272 9.84 6.36 31.23
N PRO A 273 9.19 5.33 30.66
CA PRO A 273 9.78 4.58 29.56
C PRO A 273 10.08 5.53 28.37
N PRO A 274 11.19 5.32 27.65
CA PRO A 274 11.57 6.18 26.54
C PRO A 274 10.50 6.14 25.44
N GLU A 275 10.21 7.32 24.89
CA GLU A 275 9.21 7.55 23.85
C GLU A 275 9.81 8.51 22.82
N ARG A 276 9.67 8.18 21.54
CA ARG A 276 10.06 9.03 20.41
C ARG A 276 8.83 9.36 19.58
N PHE A 277 8.59 10.66 19.38
CA PHE A 277 7.55 11.17 18.52
C PHE A 277 8.09 11.43 17.11
N PHE A 278 7.27 11.13 16.10
CA PHE A 278 7.56 11.37 14.68
C PHE A 278 6.53 12.35 14.13
N GLU A 279 6.95 13.59 13.85
CA GLU A 279 6.06 14.65 13.37
C GLU A 279 5.44 14.32 12.03
N GLU A 280 6.17 13.64 11.15
CA GLU A 280 5.77 13.32 9.79
C GLU A 280 4.54 12.40 9.72
N THR A 281 4.37 11.56 10.75
CA THR A 281 3.25 10.60 10.82
C THR A 281 2.33 10.84 12.01
N GLY A 282 2.69 11.75 12.90
CA GLY A 282 1.99 12.02 14.15
C GLY A 282 1.97 10.84 15.12
N GLN A 283 2.91 9.89 14.98
CA GLN A 283 2.96 8.68 15.81
C GLN A 283 4.10 8.70 16.82
N SER A 284 3.86 8.10 17.98
CA SER A 284 4.89 7.81 18.97
C SER A 284 5.30 6.34 18.94
N VAL A 285 6.56 6.07 19.23
CA VAL A 285 7.11 4.73 19.45
C VAL A 285 7.73 4.68 20.84
N ARG A 286 7.47 3.63 21.61
CA ARG A 286 7.92 3.51 23.01
C ARG A 286 8.25 2.06 23.37
N GLY A 287 8.89 1.89 24.52
CA GLY A 287 9.21 0.56 25.08
C GLY A 287 9.99 -0.33 24.11
N ALA A 288 9.61 -1.60 24.02
CA ALA A 288 10.32 -2.60 23.21
C ALA A 288 10.35 -2.28 21.69
N PHE A 289 9.35 -1.55 21.17
CA PHE A 289 9.35 -1.13 19.76
C PHE A 289 10.37 -0.02 19.51
N LEU A 290 10.56 0.89 20.48
CA LEU A 290 11.56 1.94 20.36
C LEU A 290 12.97 1.35 20.38
N GLU A 291 13.23 0.39 21.27
CA GLU A 291 14.51 -0.33 21.31
C GLU A 291 14.81 -1.04 19.96
N LEU A 292 13.80 -1.67 19.36
CA LEU A 292 13.95 -2.35 18.08
C LEU A 292 14.20 -1.35 16.93
N LEU A 293 13.50 -0.21 16.96
CA LEU A 293 13.68 0.87 16.00
C LEU A 293 15.06 1.51 16.10
N GLU A 294 15.57 1.74 17.31
CA GLU A 294 16.92 2.27 17.52
C GLU A 294 18.00 1.29 17.08
N LYS A 295 17.76 -0.01 17.26
CA LYS A 295 18.68 -1.07 16.83
C LYS A 295 18.80 -1.19 15.31
N TYR A 296 17.70 -1.13 14.57
CA TYR A 296 17.69 -1.35 13.12
C TYR A 296 17.66 -0.06 12.28
N GLY A 297 17.27 1.07 12.89
CA GLY A 297 17.21 2.37 12.25
C GLY A 297 16.02 2.56 11.31
N LEU A 298 15.79 3.82 10.92
CA LEU A 298 14.69 4.21 10.03
C LEU A 298 14.86 3.72 8.58
N GLU A 299 16.09 3.48 8.13
CA GLU A 299 16.30 2.95 6.78
C GLU A 299 15.69 1.55 6.60
N ILE A 300 15.79 0.71 7.63
CA ILE A 300 15.23 -0.64 7.61
C ILE A 300 13.75 -0.61 7.98
N CYS A 301 13.39 0.06 9.08
CA CYS A 301 12.04 0.00 9.60
C CYS A 301 11.05 0.94 8.88
N GLY A 302 11.52 2.09 8.40
CA GLY A 302 10.69 3.20 7.96
C GLY A 302 10.05 3.96 9.13
N LEU A 303 9.22 4.96 8.83
CA LEU A 303 8.48 5.72 9.85
C LEU A 303 7.31 4.89 10.41
N PRO A 304 6.92 5.08 11.69
CA PRO A 304 5.70 4.47 12.25
C PRO A 304 4.45 5.08 11.58
N ILE A 305 3.51 4.25 11.12
CA ILE A 305 2.31 4.71 10.40
C ILE A 305 1.00 4.44 11.15
N THR A 306 1.07 3.73 12.28
CA THR A 306 -0.06 3.52 13.19
C THR A 306 0.36 3.82 14.63
N PRO A 307 -0.61 4.06 15.53
CA PRO A 307 -0.37 3.88 16.95
C PRO A 307 -0.07 2.41 17.26
N GLU A 308 0.37 2.14 18.49
CA GLU A 308 0.36 0.77 19.04
C GLU A 308 -1.08 0.26 19.11
N VAL A 309 -1.33 -0.88 18.48
CA VAL A 309 -2.62 -1.58 18.46
C VAL A 309 -2.45 -2.98 19.02
N GLU A 310 -3.56 -3.63 19.37
CA GLU A 310 -3.56 -5.01 19.82
C GLU A 310 -4.20 -5.90 18.75
N GLU A 311 -3.47 -6.94 18.31
CA GLU A 311 -3.92 -7.94 17.35
C GLU A 311 -3.76 -9.32 17.98
N GLU A 312 -4.85 -10.07 18.11
CA GLU A 312 -4.85 -11.44 18.66
C GLU A 312 -4.16 -11.55 20.05
N GLY A 313 -4.26 -10.49 20.87
CA GLY A 313 -3.64 -10.42 22.21
C GLY A 313 -2.16 -10.05 22.21
N VAL A 314 -1.59 -9.66 21.07
CA VAL A 314 -0.21 -9.22 20.91
C VAL A 314 -0.21 -7.73 20.57
N LYS A 315 0.65 -6.93 21.22
CA LYS A 315 0.85 -5.55 20.80
C LYS A 315 1.59 -5.52 19.48
N VAL A 316 1.12 -4.68 18.57
CA VAL A 316 1.65 -4.52 17.23
C VAL A 316 1.73 -3.04 16.90
N GLN A 317 2.77 -2.63 16.18
CA GLN A 317 2.82 -1.31 15.55
C GLN A 317 3.34 -1.45 14.13
N TYR A 318 2.65 -0.77 13.20
CA TYR A 318 3.00 -0.78 11.79
C TYR A 318 3.95 0.36 11.47
N PHE A 319 5.01 0.03 10.75
CA PHE A 319 5.94 0.97 10.15
C PHE A 319 5.84 0.84 8.62
N GLN A 320 6.41 1.80 7.89
CA GLN A 320 6.36 1.81 6.42
C GLN A 320 6.93 0.52 5.80
N ASN A 321 7.99 -0.05 6.38
CA ASN A 321 8.71 -1.18 5.78
C ASN A 321 8.54 -2.48 6.56
N VAL A 322 8.17 -2.40 7.84
CA VAL A 322 8.08 -3.56 8.74
C VAL A 322 6.86 -3.47 9.63
N VAL A 323 6.47 -4.61 10.20
CA VAL A 323 5.53 -4.64 11.32
C VAL A 323 6.30 -5.14 12.53
N MET A 324 6.20 -4.42 13.65
CA MET A 324 6.80 -4.84 14.92
C MET A 324 5.72 -5.44 15.80
N GLU A 325 6.01 -6.56 16.44
CA GLU A 325 5.11 -7.22 17.41
C GLU A 325 5.84 -7.58 18.70
N GLU A 326 5.16 -7.44 19.83
CA GLU A 326 5.70 -7.73 21.17
C GLU A 326 5.33 -9.18 21.57
N ALA A 327 6.15 -10.14 21.14
CA ALA A 327 5.88 -11.57 21.33
C ALA A 327 5.86 -12.02 22.81
N SER A 328 6.47 -11.24 23.71
CA SER A 328 6.34 -11.32 25.17
C SER A 328 6.66 -9.97 25.78
N PRO A 329 6.19 -9.64 27.00
CA PRO A 329 6.41 -8.33 27.62
C PRO A 329 7.89 -7.93 27.62
N GLY A 330 8.20 -6.77 27.03
CA GLY A 330 9.54 -6.22 26.85
C GLY A 330 10.34 -6.81 25.68
N LYS A 331 9.77 -7.70 24.85
CA LYS A 331 10.49 -8.36 23.75
C LYS A 331 9.77 -8.21 22.41
N ALA A 332 10.20 -7.21 21.64
CA ALA A 332 9.71 -6.97 20.29
C ALA A 332 10.49 -7.74 19.21
N ARG A 333 9.82 -8.08 18.10
CA ARG A 333 10.43 -8.65 16.89
C ARG A 333 9.78 -8.12 15.62
N LEU A 334 10.49 -8.25 14.49
CA LEU A 334 9.94 -7.96 13.16
C LEU A 334 9.05 -9.13 12.71
N ARG A 335 7.80 -8.83 12.35
CA ARG A 335 6.84 -9.79 11.78
C ARG A 335 7.07 -9.90 10.27
N ALA A 336 7.07 -11.12 9.75
CA ALA A 336 7.22 -11.39 8.32
C ALA A 336 5.95 -10.98 7.54
N ALA A 337 5.94 -9.78 6.97
CA ALA A 337 4.79 -9.26 6.22
C ALA A 337 4.81 -9.57 4.70
N GLY A 338 5.95 -10.01 4.14
CA GLY A 338 6.13 -10.17 2.70
C GLY A 338 5.15 -11.14 2.03
N SER A 339 4.93 -12.32 2.62
CA SER A 339 4.01 -13.34 2.07
C SER A 339 2.55 -12.91 2.15
N GLN A 340 2.17 -12.22 3.23
CA GLN A 340 0.82 -11.69 3.43
C GLN A 340 0.53 -10.55 2.45
N LEU A 341 1.50 -9.64 2.24
CA LEU A 341 1.38 -8.54 1.28
C LEU A 341 1.29 -9.04 -0.17
N LEU A 342 2.02 -10.10 -0.52
CA LEU A 342 1.92 -10.72 -1.84
C LEU A 342 0.54 -11.34 -2.05
N ALA A 343 0.04 -12.12 -1.08
CA ALA A 343 -1.29 -12.71 -1.14
C ALA A 343 -2.39 -11.64 -1.26
N LEU A 344 -2.30 -10.55 -0.49
CA LEU A 344 -3.26 -9.45 -0.56
C LEU A 344 -3.21 -8.71 -1.90
N LYS A 345 -2.02 -8.55 -2.51
CA LYS A 345 -1.90 -7.96 -3.86
C LYS A 345 -2.57 -8.84 -4.92
N GLU A 346 -2.41 -10.16 -4.81
CA GLU A 346 -3.07 -11.12 -5.69
C GLU A 346 -4.60 -11.07 -5.52
N GLU A 347 -5.08 -11.02 -4.28
CA GLU A 347 -6.50 -10.91 -3.95
C GLU A 347 -7.12 -9.59 -4.44
N VAL A 348 -6.47 -8.44 -4.18
CA VAL A 348 -6.94 -7.13 -4.68
C VAL A 348 -7.00 -7.10 -6.21
N THR A 349 -6.04 -7.73 -6.88
CA THR A 349 -6.05 -7.83 -8.35
C THR A 349 -7.24 -8.66 -8.82
N SER A 350 -7.48 -9.81 -8.19
CA SER A 350 -8.65 -10.67 -8.45
C SER A 350 -9.97 -9.91 -8.23
N LEU A 351 -10.11 -9.22 -7.09
CA LEU A 351 -11.33 -8.45 -6.76
C LEU A 351 -11.58 -7.30 -7.74
N LYS A 352 -10.52 -6.62 -8.23
CA LYS A 352 -10.65 -5.56 -9.24
C LYS A 352 -11.17 -6.10 -10.58
N GLU A 353 -10.70 -7.28 -10.98
CA GLU A 353 -11.21 -7.96 -12.18
C GLU A 353 -12.68 -8.36 -12.00
N GLU A 354 -13.05 -8.82 -10.80
CA GLU A 354 -14.43 -9.16 -10.45
C GLU A 354 -15.35 -7.93 -10.47
N ILE A 355 -14.92 -6.79 -9.92
CA ILE A 355 -15.71 -5.54 -9.96
C ILE A 355 -15.93 -5.09 -11.42
N LYS A 356 -14.92 -5.21 -12.27
CA LYS A 356 -15.06 -4.89 -13.71
C LYS A 356 -16.08 -5.80 -14.39
N TYR A 357 -16.11 -7.08 -14.00
CA TYR A 357 -17.13 -8.03 -14.47
C TYR A 357 -18.53 -7.56 -14.08
N TRP A 358 -18.77 -7.32 -12.78
CA TRP A 358 -20.12 -7.04 -12.27
C TRP A 358 -20.71 -5.76 -12.89
N LYS A 359 -19.86 -4.78 -13.20
CA LYS A 359 -20.27 -3.58 -13.95
C LYS A 359 -20.71 -3.90 -15.39
N LEU A 360 -19.97 -4.76 -16.10
CA LEU A 360 -20.33 -5.15 -17.47
C LEU A 360 -21.64 -5.95 -17.53
N GLU A 361 -21.87 -6.82 -16.55
CA GLU A 361 -23.10 -7.61 -16.41
C GLU A 361 -24.30 -6.74 -16.04
N ALA A 362 -24.18 -5.90 -15.00
CA ALA A 362 -25.25 -5.01 -14.55
C ALA A 362 -25.71 -4.01 -15.64
N GLU A 363 -24.79 -3.58 -16.51
CA GLU A 363 -25.08 -2.65 -17.59
C GLU A 363 -25.54 -3.33 -18.90
N GLY A 364 -25.53 -4.66 -18.98
CA GLY A 364 -25.90 -5.40 -20.20
C GLY A 364 -24.98 -5.11 -21.41
N LYS A 365 -23.75 -4.63 -21.16
CA LYS A 365 -22.80 -4.16 -22.19
C LYS A 365 -21.82 -5.21 -22.68
N ALA A 366 -21.89 -6.44 -22.17
CA ALA A 366 -21.03 -7.52 -22.67
C ALA A 366 -21.27 -7.75 -24.18
N PRO A 367 -20.21 -7.93 -24.99
CA PRO A 367 -20.32 -8.16 -26.43
C PRO A 367 -21.20 -9.39 -26.73
N VAL A 368 -22.06 -9.31 -27.73
CA VAL A 368 -22.87 -10.45 -28.18
C VAL A 368 -21.93 -11.41 -28.89
N VAL A 369 -21.96 -12.69 -28.50
CA VAL A 369 -21.19 -13.73 -29.18
C VAL A 369 -21.77 -13.92 -30.57
N GLU A 370 -20.93 -13.99 -31.59
CA GLU A 370 -21.40 -14.21 -32.96
C GLU A 370 -22.11 -15.58 -33.06
N PRO A 371 -23.33 -15.64 -33.64
CA PRO A 371 -24.01 -16.91 -33.85
C PRO A 371 -23.23 -17.81 -34.82
N PHE A 372 -23.59 -19.10 -34.85
CA PHE A 372 -23.15 -19.97 -35.93
C PHE A 372 -23.88 -19.58 -37.22
N ILE A 373 -23.12 -19.17 -38.25
CA ILE A 373 -23.64 -18.73 -39.54
C ILE A 373 -22.96 -19.58 -40.61
N GLU A 374 -23.72 -20.39 -41.36
CA GLU A 374 -23.17 -21.08 -42.52
C GLU A 374 -23.16 -20.14 -43.72
N ASP A 375 -21.97 -19.76 -44.18
CA ASP A 375 -21.84 -19.01 -45.43
C ASP A 375 -22.04 -19.95 -46.64
N ILE A 376 -23.15 -19.73 -47.34
CA ILE A 376 -23.50 -20.44 -48.57
C ILE A 376 -23.53 -19.50 -49.78
N THR A 377 -23.03 -18.27 -49.65
CA THR A 377 -23.08 -17.22 -50.69
C THR A 377 -22.43 -17.65 -52.01
N ALA A 378 -21.44 -18.56 -51.95
CA ALA A 378 -20.77 -19.13 -53.12
C ALA A 378 -21.52 -20.32 -53.75
N LYS A 379 -22.39 -21.00 -52.99
CA LYS A 379 -23.12 -22.21 -53.41
C LYS A 379 -24.43 -21.88 -54.13
N LEU A 380 -25.00 -20.69 -53.88
CA LEU A 380 -26.30 -20.30 -54.40
C LEU A 380 -26.25 -19.90 -55.90
N PRO A 381 -27.28 -20.24 -56.69
CA PRO A 381 -27.43 -19.76 -58.06
C PRO A 381 -27.33 -18.23 -58.18
N LYS A 382 -26.63 -17.76 -59.21
CA LYS A 382 -26.47 -16.33 -59.55
C LYS A 382 -26.75 -16.13 -61.04
N HIS A 383 -27.21 -14.94 -61.40
CA HIS A 383 -27.40 -14.58 -62.80
C HIS A 383 -26.03 -14.49 -63.50
N PRO A 384 -25.88 -14.94 -64.76
CA PRO A 384 -24.59 -14.94 -65.46
C PRO A 384 -24.04 -13.55 -65.80
N VAL A 385 -24.87 -12.50 -65.76
CA VAL A 385 -24.55 -11.15 -66.24
C VAL A 385 -24.91 -10.09 -65.20
N GLU A 386 -26.17 -10.04 -64.77
CA GLU A 386 -26.65 -9.12 -63.74
C GLU A 386 -25.89 -9.27 -62.42
N LYS A 387 -25.50 -8.13 -61.83
CA LYS A 387 -24.79 -8.06 -60.54
C LYS A 387 -25.50 -7.10 -59.60
N TYR A 388 -25.56 -7.46 -58.32
CA TYR A 388 -25.98 -6.51 -57.31
C TYR A 388 -24.94 -5.40 -57.13
N LYS A 389 -25.42 -4.18 -56.89
CA LYS A 389 -24.58 -3.07 -56.43
C LYS A 389 -24.14 -3.32 -54.98
N THR A 390 -23.12 -2.61 -54.54
CA THR A 390 -22.65 -2.63 -53.16
C THR A 390 -22.91 -1.28 -52.48
N ARG A 391 -22.88 -1.29 -51.13
CA ARG A 391 -22.97 -0.13 -50.25
C ARG A 391 -21.88 -0.20 -49.18
N ASP A 392 -21.60 0.96 -48.58
CA ASP A 392 -20.86 1.02 -47.33
C ASP A 392 -21.71 0.45 -46.17
N VAL A 393 -21.06 -0.16 -45.18
CA VAL A 393 -21.75 -0.75 -44.02
C VAL A 393 -22.51 0.32 -43.21
N SER A 394 -21.97 1.55 -43.13
CA SER A 394 -22.61 2.69 -42.43
C SER A 394 -23.93 3.14 -43.08
N ALA A 395 -24.20 2.75 -44.32
CA ALA A 395 -25.47 3.04 -44.98
C ALA A 395 -26.62 2.17 -44.44
N ILE A 396 -26.32 1.08 -43.72
CA ILE A 396 -27.31 0.15 -43.18
C ILE A 396 -27.95 0.76 -41.94
N LYS A 397 -29.29 0.87 -41.97
CA LYS A 397 -30.12 1.45 -40.92
C LYS A 397 -31.17 0.49 -40.37
N TYR A 398 -31.50 -0.57 -41.12
CA TYR A 398 -32.60 -1.48 -40.76
C TYR A 398 -32.24 -2.95 -40.93
N LEU A 399 -32.75 -3.78 -40.03
CA LEU A 399 -32.86 -5.23 -40.20
C LEU A 399 -34.32 -5.54 -40.52
N ILE A 400 -34.60 -5.92 -41.77
CA ILE A 400 -35.96 -6.19 -42.24
C ILE A 400 -36.22 -7.69 -42.19
N VAL A 401 -37.20 -8.09 -41.38
CA VAL A 401 -37.61 -9.49 -41.18
C VAL A 401 -38.68 -9.87 -42.20
N HIS A 402 -38.45 -11.01 -42.86
CA HIS A 402 -39.30 -11.62 -43.88
C HIS A 402 -39.66 -13.05 -43.52
N HIS A 403 -40.69 -13.58 -44.16
CA HIS A 403 -40.92 -15.03 -44.28
C HIS A 403 -40.82 -15.46 -45.75
N SER A 404 -40.63 -16.75 -46.02
CA SER A 404 -40.54 -17.25 -47.39
C SER A 404 -41.91 -17.40 -48.07
N ALA A 405 -43.00 -17.45 -47.30
CA ALA A 405 -44.38 -17.65 -47.78
C ALA A 405 -44.57 -18.95 -48.59
N ILE A 406 -43.70 -19.93 -48.36
CA ILE A 406 -43.71 -21.27 -48.96
C ILE A 406 -43.45 -22.30 -47.85
N PRO A 407 -43.71 -23.61 -48.09
CA PRO A 407 -43.44 -24.62 -47.08
C PRO A 407 -42.00 -24.56 -46.53
N PRO A 408 -41.79 -24.79 -45.23
CA PRO A 408 -40.48 -24.62 -44.58
C PRO A 408 -39.40 -25.58 -45.12
N SER A 409 -39.79 -26.66 -45.80
CA SER A 409 -38.88 -27.60 -46.45
C SER A 409 -38.12 -27.01 -47.65
N PHE A 410 -38.53 -25.85 -48.17
CA PHE A 410 -37.85 -25.19 -49.27
C PHE A 410 -36.74 -24.27 -48.73
N GLY A 411 -35.50 -24.72 -48.90
CA GLY A 411 -34.30 -24.00 -48.48
C GLY A 411 -33.91 -22.80 -49.37
N PRO A 412 -32.81 -22.11 -49.02
CA PRO A 412 -32.35 -20.90 -49.70
C PRO A 412 -31.97 -21.14 -51.17
N GLU A 413 -31.53 -22.34 -51.55
CA GLU A 413 -31.22 -22.72 -52.94
C GLU A 413 -32.45 -22.64 -53.86
N PHE A 414 -33.61 -23.07 -53.37
CA PHE A 414 -34.86 -23.02 -54.13
C PHE A 414 -35.30 -21.57 -54.35
N ILE A 415 -35.22 -20.76 -53.30
CA ILE A 415 -35.55 -19.33 -53.34
C ILE A 415 -34.59 -18.58 -54.27
N ALA A 416 -33.29 -18.87 -54.19
CA ALA A 416 -32.27 -18.30 -55.07
C ALA A 416 -32.56 -18.63 -56.54
N ARG A 417 -32.91 -19.89 -56.85
CA ARG A 417 -33.27 -20.32 -58.21
C ARG A 417 -34.49 -19.58 -58.74
N TYR A 418 -35.55 -19.45 -57.95
CA TYR A 418 -36.73 -18.68 -58.32
C TYR A 418 -36.38 -17.21 -58.61
N HIS A 419 -35.58 -16.57 -57.75
CA HIS A 419 -35.16 -15.18 -57.97
C HIS A 419 -34.30 -14.99 -59.23
N VAL A 420 -33.39 -15.92 -59.52
CA VAL A 420 -32.52 -15.81 -60.70
C VAL A 420 -33.25 -16.20 -61.98
N GLU A 421 -33.88 -17.37 -62.01
CA GLU A 421 -34.43 -17.94 -63.24
C GLU A 421 -35.78 -17.32 -63.62
N THR A 422 -36.63 -17.03 -62.63
CA THR A 422 -37.99 -16.50 -62.86
C THR A 422 -38.02 -14.97 -62.75
N ARG A 423 -37.43 -14.39 -61.69
CA ARG A 423 -37.45 -12.92 -61.49
C ARG A 423 -36.31 -12.18 -62.20
N LYS A 424 -35.35 -12.90 -62.79
CA LYS A 424 -34.16 -12.36 -63.48
C LYS A 424 -33.31 -11.44 -62.59
N TRP A 425 -33.26 -11.72 -61.28
CA TRP A 425 -32.42 -10.98 -60.34
C TRP A 425 -30.97 -11.49 -60.36
N PRO A 426 -29.97 -10.67 -59.98
CA PRO A 426 -28.58 -11.09 -59.86
C PRO A 426 -28.34 -12.33 -58.97
N GLY A 427 -29.19 -12.54 -57.96
CA GLY A 427 -29.09 -13.62 -56.99
C GLY A 427 -30.28 -13.60 -56.03
N ILE A 428 -30.20 -14.38 -54.95
CA ILE A 428 -31.21 -14.36 -53.88
C ILE A 428 -31.41 -12.95 -53.32
N GLY A 429 -32.66 -12.59 -52.98
CA GLY A 429 -33.01 -11.26 -52.50
C GLY A 429 -32.60 -10.97 -51.05
N TYR A 430 -32.29 -11.98 -50.24
CA TYR A 430 -32.01 -11.83 -48.81
C TYR A 430 -30.51 -11.87 -48.50
N HIS A 431 -30.14 -11.41 -47.31
CA HIS A 431 -28.77 -11.50 -46.80
C HIS A 431 -28.62 -12.71 -45.89
N TYR A 432 -29.63 -12.97 -45.07
CA TYR A 432 -29.70 -14.14 -44.20
C TYR A 432 -30.99 -14.93 -44.43
N PHE A 433 -30.89 -16.24 -44.26
CA PHE A 433 -32.03 -17.16 -44.25
C PHE A 433 -31.96 -18.02 -42.99
N ILE A 434 -33.11 -18.25 -42.34
CA ILE A 434 -33.23 -19.07 -41.13
C ILE A 434 -34.21 -20.20 -41.41
N ASP A 435 -33.75 -21.46 -41.36
CA ASP A 435 -34.61 -22.63 -41.56
C ASP A 435 -35.54 -22.90 -40.36
N ALA A 436 -36.41 -23.91 -40.44
CA ALA A 436 -37.37 -24.20 -39.38
C ALA A 436 -36.70 -24.70 -38.09
N GLU A 437 -35.52 -25.30 -38.22
CA GLU A 437 -34.67 -25.80 -37.15
C GLU A 437 -33.78 -24.69 -36.54
N GLY A 438 -33.83 -23.47 -37.07
CA GLY A 438 -33.12 -22.30 -36.56
C GLY A 438 -31.70 -22.15 -37.08
N LYS A 439 -31.25 -22.94 -38.06
CA LYS A 439 -29.94 -22.76 -38.65
C LYS A 439 -29.89 -21.49 -39.48
N ILE A 440 -28.84 -20.70 -39.26
CA ILE A 440 -28.64 -19.41 -39.94
C ILE A 440 -27.71 -19.61 -41.13
N TYR A 441 -28.17 -19.18 -42.30
CA TYR A 441 -27.43 -19.18 -43.54
C TYR A 441 -27.14 -17.76 -43.98
N GLN A 442 -25.87 -17.43 -44.26
CA GLN A 442 -25.52 -16.22 -44.99
C GLN A 442 -25.65 -16.49 -46.49
N THR A 443 -26.49 -15.69 -47.13
CA THR A 443 -26.93 -15.88 -48.53
C THR A 443 -26.48 -14.73 -49.44
N ASN A 444 -26.19 -13.55 -48.87
CA ASN A 444 -25.37 -12.50 -49.49
C ASN A 444 -24.50 -11.80 -48.44
N PRO A 445 -23.35 -11.21 -48.83
CA PRO A 445 -22.61 -10.28 -47.97
C PRO A 445 -23.47 -9.07 -47.56
N ILE A 446 -23.30 -8.57 -46.34
CA ILE A 446 -24.07 -7.40 -45.83
C ILE A 446 -23.82 -6.10 -46.61
N THR A 447 -22.76 -6.03 -47.41
CA THR A 447 -22.44 -4.89 -48.29
C THR A 447 -23.21 -4.94 -49.62
N VAL A 448 -23.91 -6.03 -49.93
CA VAL A 448 -24.69 -6.16 -51.16
C VAL A 448 -26.05 -5.46 -51.03
N ILE A 449 -26.44 -4.69 -52.04
CA ILE A 449 -27.79 -4.12 -52.14
C ILE A 449 -28.69 -5.14 -52.83
N SER A 450 -29.26 -6.06 -52.06
CA SER A 450 -30.12 -7.14 -52.57
C SER A 450 -31.59 -6.71 -52.72
N ASN A 451 -32.36 -7.40 -53.56
CA ASN A 451 -33.74 -7.03 -53.91
C ASN A 451 -34.79 -7.62 -52.93
N HIS A 452 -34.78 -7.26 -51.65
CA HIS A 452 -35.78 -7.79 -50.69
C HIS A 452 -36.94 -6.84 -50.37
N THR A 453 -36.69 -5.53 -50.30
CA THR A 453 -37.68 -4.51 -49.91
C THR A 453 -37.48 -3.24 -50.73
N LYS A 454 -38.32 -3.08 -51.76
CA LYS A 454 -38.28 -1.92 -52.65
C LYS A 454 -38.34 -0.62 -51.84
N GLY A 455 -37.42 0.30 -52.12
CA GLY A 455 -37.28 1.58 -51.39
C GLY A 455 -36.34 1.52 -50.18
N TYR A 456 -36.06 0.35 -49.63
CA TYR A 456 -35.21 0.17 -48.44
C TYR A 456 -33.90 -0.57 -48.71
N ASN A 457 -33.80 -1.31 -49.84
CA ASN A 457 -32.65 -2.15 -50.20
C ASN A 457 -31.27 -1.51 -49.97
N ALA A 458 -31.08 -0.22 -50.25
CA ALA A 458 -29.78 0.44 -50.08
C ALA A 458 -29.39 0.68 -48.61
N SER A 459 -30.35 0.58 -47.69
CA SER A 459 -30.20 0.90 -46.27
C SER A 459 -30.58 -0.25 -45.33
N SER A 460 -30.75 -1.47 -45.83
CA SER A 460 -31.24 -2.58 -45.01
C SER A 460 -30.61 -3.93 -45.31
N ILE A 461 -30.53 -4.75 -44.26
CA ILE A 461 -30.28 -6.19 -44.34
C ILE A 461 -31.63 -6.91 -44.31
N GLY A 462 -31.85 -7.81 -45.27
CA GLY A 462 -33.03 -8.67 -45.32
C GLY A 462 -32.75 -10.04 -44.68
N ILE A 463 -33.56 -10.42 -43.70
CA ILE A 463 -33.49 -11.70 -42.99
C ILE A 463 -34.80 -12.47 -43.27
N CYS A 464 -34.72 -13.64 -43.89
CA CYS A 464 -35.89 -14.42 -44.28
C CYS A 464 -36.02 -15.70 -43.46
N LEU A 465 -37.20 -15.93 -42.88
CA LEU A 465 -37.53 -17.15 -42.14
C LEU A 465 -38.24 -18.14 -43.06
N ALA A 466 -37.87 -19.41 -42.98
CA ALA A 466 -38.53 -20.49 -43.70
C ALA A 466 -39.98 -20.67 -43.21
N GLY A 467 -40.94 -20.70 -44.13
CA GLY A 467 -42.33 -21.02 -43.85
C GLY A 467 -43.32 -19.95 -44.32
N ASP A 468 -44.59 -20.36 -44.42
CA ASP A 468 -45.72 -19.44 -44.50
C ASP A 468 -46.19 -19.08 -43.09
N LEU A 469 -45.65 -17.97 -42.59
CA LEU A 469 -45.96 -17.42 -41.27
C LEU A 469 -47.17 -16.47 -41.28
N THR A 470 -48.01 -16.50 -42.31
CA THR A 470 -49.18 -15.62 -42.42
C THR A 470 -50.16 -15.80 -41.26
N ALA A 471 -50.40 -17.06 -40.86
CA ALA A 471 -51.32 -17.43 -39.78
C ALA A 471 -50.68 -18.24 -38.64
N VAL A 472 -49.40 -18.59 -38.77
CA VAL A 472 -48.66 -19.42 -37.81
C VAL A 472 -47.43 -18.67 -37.34
N LEU A 473 -47.05 -18.84 -36.07
CA LEU A 473 -45.83 -18.27 -35.53
C LEU A 473 -44.58 -19.01 -36.06
N PRO A 474 -43.42 -18.33 -36.14
CA PRO A 474 -42.16 -19.02 -36.32
C PRO A 474 -41.90 -20.03 -35.19
N THR A 475 -41.10 -21.05 -35.48
CA THR A 475 -40.69 -22.02 -34.46
C THR A 475 -39.87 -21.34 -33.36
N GLN A 476 -39.80 -21.96 -32.18
CA GLN A 476 -38.98 -21.40 -31.09
C GLN A 476 -37.49 -21.31 -31.49
N ALA A 477 -37.00 -22.26 -32.30
CA ALA A 477 -35.65 -22.23 -32.83
C ALA A 477 -35.43 -21.05 -33.79
N GLN A 478 -36.40 -20.76 -34.66
CA GLN A 478 -36.36 -19.59 -35.54
C GLN A 478 -36.35 -18.28 -34.77
N ILE A 479 -37.20 -18.15 -33.73
CA ILE A 479 -37.24 -16.95 -32.88
C ILE A 479 -35.90 -16.74 -32.17
N ALA A 480 -35.34 -17.80 -31.57
CA ALA A 480 -34.06 -17.74 -30.87
C ALA A 480 -32.92 -17.33 -31.81
N SER A 481 -32.84 -17.95 -32.99
CA SER A 481 -31.80 -17.64 -33.98
C SER A 481 -31.97 -16.26 -34.61
N LEU A 482 -33.20 -15.82 -34.88
CA LEU A 482 -33.48 -14.48 -35.35
C LEU A 482 -33.06 -13.44 -34.31
N ALA A 483 -33.42 -13.66 -33.04
CA ALA A 483 -33.06 -12.78 -31.94
C ALA A 483 -31.54 -12.69 -31.76
N HIS A 484 -30.84 -13.82 -31.74
CA HIS A 484 -29.38 -13.86 -31.62
C HIS A 484 -28.69 -13.17 -32.80
N LEU A 485 -29.12 -13.45 -34.04
CA LEU A 485 -28.61 -12.79 -35.23
C LEU A 485 -28.84 -11.29 -35.21
N CYS A 486 -30.04 -10.84 -34.86
CA CYS A 486 -30.36 -9.41 -34.78
C CYS A 486 -29.54 -8.71 -33.69
N ALA A 487 -29.43 -9.30 -32.49
CA ALA A 487 -28.62 -8.74 -31.41
C ALA A 487 -27.15 -8.58 -31.82
N TYR A 488 -26.59 -9.57 -32.52
CA TYR A 488 -25.23 -9.51 -33.05
C TYR A 488 -25.09 -8.41 -34.13
N LEU A 489 -25.97 -8.40 -35.14
CA LEU A 489 -25.91 -7.43 -36.24
C LEU A 489 -26.10 -5.98 -35.76
N LEU A 490 -27.06 -5.73 -34.86
CA LEU A 490 -27.24 -4.40 -34.28
C LEU A 490 -25.99 -3.90 -33.55
N GLN A 491 -25.33 -4.78 -32.78
CA GLN A 491 -24.08 -4.44 -32.12
C GLN A 491 -22.96 -4.13 -33.11
N GLN A 492 -22.81 -4.93 -34.18
CA GLN A 492 -21.80 -4.69 -35.23
C GLN A 492 -22.05 -3.38 -35.99
N LEU A 493 -23.32 -3.01 -36.18
CA LEU A 493 -23.73 -1.82 -36.93
C LEU A 493 -23.88 -0.57 -36.05
N GLY A 494 -23.81 -0.69 -34.73
CA GLY A 494 -24.06 0.42 -33.80
C GLY A 494 -25.51 0.92 -33.80
N LEU A 495 -26.48 0.03 -34.02
CA LEU A 495 -27.91 0.34 -34.12
C LEU A 495 -28.67 -0.13 -32.87
N GLY A 496 -29.79 0.54 -32.55
CA GLY A 496 -30.70 0.13 -31.48
C GLY A 496 -31.79 -0.84 -31.96
N LYS A 497 -32.59 -1.38 -31.02
CA LYS A 497 -33.64 -2.37 -31.28
C LYS A 497 -34.72 -1.84 -32.24
N GLU A 498 -34.93 -0.53 -32.30
CA GLU A 498 -35.83 0.16 -33.21
C GLU A 498 -35.49 -0.03 -34.70
N ALA A 499 -34.25 -0.42 -35.02
CA ALA A 499 -33.84 -0.73 -36.38
C ALA A 499 -34.42 -2.07 -36.89
N ILE A 500 -34.99 -2.91 -36.00
CA ILE A 500 -35.63 -4.17 -36.39
C ILE A 500 -37.08 -3.89 -36.78
N ILE A 501 -37.38 -4.14 -38.05
CA ILE A 501 -38.72 -3.94 -38.60
C ILE A 501 -39.15 -5.17 -39.42
N GLY A 502 -40.44 -5.44 -39.45
CA GLY A 502 -41.01 -6.42 -40.37
C GLY A 502 -41.19 -5.80 -41.76
N HIS A 503 -41.25 -6.63 -42.80
CA HIS A 503 -41.48 -6.13 -44.15
C HIS A 503 -42.75 -5.26 -44.28
N GLN A 504 -43.82 -5.59 -43.54
CA GLN A 504 -45.07 -4.82 -43.46
C GLN A 504 -44.93 -3.42 -42.83
N GLU A 505 -43.87 -3.17 -42.07
CA GLU A 505 -43.56 -1.84 -41.53
C GLU A 505 -42.83 -0.96 -42.56
N ALA A 506 -42.22 -1.57 -43.58
CA ALA A 506 -41.50 -0.86 -44.65
C ALA A 506 -42.37 -0.61 -45.89
N VAL A 507 -43.22 -1.56 -46.28
CA VAL A 507 -44.09 -1.45 -47.46
C VAL A 507 -45.44 -2.17 -47.24
N PRO A 508 -46.51 -1.87 -48.00
CA PRO A 508 -47.80 -2.56 -47.88
C PRO A 508 -47.72 -4.05 -48.22
N THR A 509 -47.60 -4.91 -47.22
CA THR A 509 -47.57 -6.38 -47.33
C THR A 509 -47.98 -7.02 -45.99
N ILE A 510 -48.32 -8.31 -45.99
CA ILE A 510 -48.56 -9.09 -44.76
C ILE A 510 -47.27 -9.70 -44.18
N CYS A 511 -46.20 -9.76 -44.96
CA CYS A 511 -44.90 -10.30 -44.56
C CYS A 511 -44.30 -9.50 -43.36
N PRO A 512 -43.69 -10.12 -42.34
CA PRO A 512 -43.37 -11.55 -42.18
C PRO A 512 -44.52 -12.39 -41.59
N GLY A 513 -45.75 -11.89 -41.53
CA GLY A 513 -46.91 -12.61 -41.00
C GLY A 513 -47.94 -11.67 -40.39
N GLY A 514 -49.20 -12.12 -40.32
CA GLY A 514 -50.30 -11.30 -39.78
C GLY A 514 -50.16 -10.95 -38.29
N GLU A 515 -49.35 -11.70 -37.56
CA GLU A 515 -49.16 -11.56 -36.11
C GLU A 515 -47.85 -10.89 -35.68
N TRP A 516 -47.13 -10.27 -36.60
CA TRP A 516 -45.87 -9.56 -36.29
C TRP A 516 -46.10 -8.41 -35.30
N LEU A 517 -47.03 -7.49 -35.59
CA LEU A 517 -47.41 -6.35 -34.74
C LEU A 517 -48.77 -6.51 -34.04
N LYS A 518 -49.53 -7.54 -34.37
CA LYS A 518 -50.90 -7.78 -33.90
C LYS A 518 -51.01 -9.20 -33.32
N GLY A 519 -52.13 -9.50 -32.65
CA GLY A 519 -52.33 -10.83 -32.07
C GLY A 519 -51.23 -11.18 -31.07
N ARG A 520 -50.48 -12.26 -31.32
CA ARG A 520 -49.37 -12.69 -30.45
C ARG A 520 -48.13 -11.81 -30.51
N ARG A 521 -48.08 -10.81 -31.41
CA ARG A 521 -47.05 -9.77 -31.48
C ARG A 521 -45.64 -10.36 -31.41
N TRP A 522 -45.33 -11.27 -32.33
CA TRP A 522 -44.08 -12.03 -32.23
C TRP A 522 -42.82 -11.18 -32.45
N LYS A 523 -42.94 -9.92 -32.90
CA LYS A 523 -41.88 -8.91 -32.77
C LYS A 523 -41.42 -8.74 -31.32
N ASP A 524 -42.34 -8.62 -30.37
CA ASP A 524 -42.01 -8.42 -28.95
C ASP A 524 -41.33 -9.65 -28.36
N ILE A 525 -41.71 -10.86 -28.83
CA ILE A 525 -41.07 -12.12 -28.44
C ILE A 525 -39.61 -12.14 -28.90
N VAL A 526 -39.34 -11.72 -30.14
CA VAL A 526 -37.97 -11.58 -30.66
C VAL A 526 -37.18 -10.54 -29.87
N LEU A 527 -37.75 -9.35 -29.63
CA LEU A 527 -37.08 -8.28 -28.90
C LEU A 527 -36.75 -8.65 -27.45
N LYS A 528 -37.58 -9.48 -26.82
CA LYS A 528 -37.32 -10.05 -25.49
C LYS A 528 -36.24 -11.13 -25.55
N ALA A 529 -36.33 -12.07 -26.50
CA ALA A 529 -35.32 -13.11 -26.68
C ALA A 529 -33.93 -12.55 -27.01
N MET A 530 -33.84 -11.34 -27.59
CA MET A 530 -32.57 -10.65 -27.82
C MET A 530 -31.83 -10.29 -26.53
N ASP A 531 -32.55 -10.04 -25.44
CA ASP A 531 -31.92 -9.75 -24.14
C ASP A 531 -31.22 -10.99 -23.56
N GLU A 532 -31.68 -12.17 -23.99
CA GLU A 532 -31.12 -13.48 -23.63
C GLU A 532 -30.05 -13.95 -24.64
N ALA A 533 -29.69 -13.13 -25.64
CA ALA A 533 -28.69 -13.49 -26.62
C ALA A 533 -27.34 -13.82 -25.95
N PRO A 534 -26.64 -14.89 -26.37
CA PRO A 534 -25.37 -15.29 -25.76
C PRO A 534 -24.35 -14.14 -25.80
N ARG A 535 -23.75 -13.81 -24.64
CA ARG A 535 -22.79 -12.71 -24.49
C ARG A 535 -21.46 -13.16 -23.92
N ARG A 536 -20.40 -12.46 -24.30
CA ARG A 536 -19.03 -12.76 -23.90
C ARG A 536 -18.72 -12.08 -22.57
N TYR A 537 -18.82 -12.87 -21.50
CA TYR A 537 -18.38 -12.49 -20.17
C TYR A 537 -16.98 -13.05 -19.85
N PRO A 538 -16.23 -12.44 -18.91
CA PRO A 538 -15.04 -13.07 -18.35
C PRO A 538 -15.36 -14.46 -17.76
N LYS A 539 -14.42 -15.40 -17.90
CA LYS A 539 -14.63 -16.80 -17.56
C LYS A 539 -14.56 -17.00 -16.04
N ARG A 540 -15.70 -17.29 -15.40
CA ARG A 540 -15.82 -17.55 -13.96
C ARG A 540 -15.47 -19.00 -13.58
N LEU A 541 -15.71 -19.92 -14.49
CA LEU A 541 -15.43 -21.34 -14.26
C LEU A 541 -14.06 -21.69 -14.84
N PHE A 542 -13.25 -22.41 -14.08
CA PHE A 542 -11.98 -22.90 -14.62
C PHE A 542 -12.21 -24.00 -15.66
N HIS A 543 -12.96 -25.04 -15.28
CA HIS A 543 -13.21 -26.20 -16.13
C HIS A 543 -14.67 -26.64 -16.02
N TYR A 544 -15.34 -26.75 -17.17
CA TYR A 544 -16.69 -27.29 -17.30
C TYR A 544 -16.70 -28.55 -18.17
N VAL A 545 -17.29 -29.64 -17.65
CA VAL A 545 -17.55 -30.86 -18.43
C VAL A 545 -18.98 -30.80 -18.95
N LEU A 546 -19.12 -30.64 -20.27
CA LEU A 546 -20.41 -30.56 -20.95
C LEU A 546 -20.84 -31.95 -21.41
N PHE A 547 -21.95 -32.42 -20.85
CA PHE A 547 -22.60 -33.67 -21.22
C PHE A 547 -23.80 -33.41 -22.13
N TRP A 548 -24.10 -34.39 -22.99
CA TRP A 548 -25.24 -34.28 -23.89
C TRP A 548 -26.58 -34.56 -23.19
N GLN A 549 -27.64 -33.93 -23.68
CA GLN A 549 -29.02 -34.17 -23.27
C GLN A 549 -29.97 -34.05 -24.47
N LYS A 550 -31.07 -34.80 -24.42
CA LYS A 550 -32.20 -34.79 -25.34
C LYS A 550 -33.50 -34.79 -24.50
N PRO A 551 -34.67 -34.45 -25.06
CA PRO A 551 -35.92 -34.39 -24.31
C PRO A 551 -36.21 -35.64 -23.46
N ASP A 552 -35.94 -36.83 -24.02
CA ASP A 552 -36.27 -38.12 -23.36
C ASP A 552 -35.04 -38.90 -22.87
N SER A 553 -33.82 -38.36 -23.02
CA SER A 553 -32.60 -39.09 -22.62
C SER A 553 -31.42 -38.16 -22.35
N TRP A 554 -30.46 -38.61 -21.55
CA TRP A 554 -29.25 -37.84 -21.23
C TRP A 554 -28.04 -38.75 -21.09
N ALA A 555 -26.85 -38.15 -21.03
CA ALA A 555 -25.54 -38.81 -20.98
C ALA A 555 -25.24 -39.56 -19.67
N ARG A 556 -26.18 -40.41 -19.20
CA ARG A 556 -26.09 -41.11 -17.91
C ARG A 556 -24.86 -42.02 -17.83
N LYS A 557 -24.60 -42.80 -18.88
CA LYS A 557 -23.50 -43.77 -18.90
C LYS A 557 -22.15 -43.06 -18.95
N GLU A 558 -22.07 -41.96 -19.68
CA GLU A 558 -20.89 -41.10 -19.78
C GLU A 558 -20.61 -40.40 -18.46
N TRP A 559 -21.65 -39.92 -17.77
CA TRP A 559 -21.54 -39.36 -16.42
C TRP A 559 -20.98 -40.38 -15.43
N GLU A 560 -21.55 -41.59 -15.40
CA GLU A 560 -21.08 -42.70 -14.57
C GLU A 560 -19.61 -43.06 -14.88
N ALA A 561 -19.23 -43.08 -16.16
CA ALA A 561 -17.86 -43.31 -16.61
C ALA A 561 -16.87 -42.19 -16.18
N ALA A 562 -17.34 -40.95 -16.04
CA ALA A 562 -16.52 -39.79 -15.67
C ALA A 562 -16.28 -39.62 -14.16
N THR A 563 -16.93 -40.42 -13.30
CA THR A 563 -16.91 -40.28 -11.84
C THR A 563 -15.51 -40.12 -11.22
N ARG A 564 -14.53 -40.94 -11.61
CA ARG A 564 -13.15 -40.83 -11.09
C ARG A 564 -12.44 -39.56 -11.55
N TYR A 565 -12.68 -39.16 -12.80
CA TYR A 565 -12.16 -37.92 -13.35
C TYR A 565 -12.74 -36.71 -12.62
N ILE A 566 -14.06 -36.69 -12.39
CA ILE A 566 -14.76 -35.65 -11.64
C ILE A 566 -14.22 -35.60 -10.19
N ALA A 567 -14.09 -36.74 -9.52
CA ALA A 567 -13.55 -36.79 -8.15
C ALA A 567 -12.13 -36.25 -8.05
N ARG A 568 -11.28 -36.52 -9.06
CA ARG A 568 -9.89 -36.05 -9.10
C ARG A 568 -9.79 -34.55 -9.36
N PHE A 569 -10.54 -34.03 -10.32
CA PHE A 569 -10.33 -32.68 -10.86
C PHE A 569 -11.38 -31.66 -10.41
N ARG A 570 -12.48 -32.12 -9.81
CA ARG A 570 -13.61 -31.34 -9.31
C ARG A 570 -14.09 -30.25 -10.29
N PRO A 571 -14.30 -30.57 -11.58
CA PRO A 571 -14.83 -29.60 -12.52
C PRO A 571 -16.31 -29.34 -12.25
N THR A 572 -16.81 -28.19 -12.72
CA THR A 572 -18.25 -27.99 -12.87
C THR A 572 -18.74 -28.95 -13.96
N CYS A 573 -19.86 -29.62 -13.75
CA CYS A 573 -20.42 -30.57 -14.70
C CYS A 573 -21.87 -30.22 -14.97
N GLY A 574 -22.30 -30.33 -16.22
CA GLY A 574 -23.71 -30.09 -16.55
C GLY A 574 -23.99 -30.23 -18.04
N PHE A 575 -25.14 -29.68 -18.44
CA PHE A 575 -25.73 -29.90 -19.77
C PHE A 575 -26.03 -28.59 -20.53
N SER A 576 -25.86 -27.45 -19.86
CA SER A 576 -26.12 -26.12 -20.42
C SER A 576 -24.90 -25.60 -21.19
N ILE A 577 -25.11 -25.26 -22.48
CA ILE A 577 -24.10 -24.57 -23.29
C ILE A 577 -23.84 -23.18 -22.71
N HIS A 578 -24.88 -22.48 -22.25
CA HIS A 578 -24.76 -21.16 -21.65
C HIS A 578 -23.87 -21.16 -20.40
N ASP A 579 -23.99 -22.19 -19.56
CA ASP A 579 -23.15 -22.31 -18.36
C ASP A 579 -21.71 -22.68 -18.74
N ALA A 580 -21.55 -23.56 -19.74
CA ALA A 580 -20.25 -23.93 -20.28
C ALA A 580 -19.52 -22.72 -20.90
N MET A 581 -20.24 -21.75 -21.48
CA MET A 581 -19.65 -20.49 -21.98
C MET A 581 -18.99 -19.66 -20.88
N GLN A 582 -19.31 -19.87 -19.61
CA GLN A 582 -18.63 -19.20 -18.50
C GLN A 582 -17.29 -19.84 -18.14
N ALA A 583 -16.92 -20.96 -18.77
CA ALA A 583 -15.71 -21.70 -18.46
C ALA A 583 -14.52 -21.33 -19.35
N ARG A 584 -13.33 -21.30 -18.75
CA ARG A 584 -12.07 -21.14 -19.49
C ARG A 584 -11.79 -22.35 -20.35
N TYR A 585 -11.96 -23.54 -19.77
CA TYR A 585 -11.81 -24.82 -20.45
C TYR A 585 -13.14 -25.57 -20.47
N VAL A 586 -13.49 -26.14 -21.61
CA VAL A 586 -14.68 -26.99 -21.76
C VAL A 586 -14.29 -28.33 -22.36
N THR A 587 -14.58 -29.41 -21.64
CA THR A 587 -14.48 -30.77 -22.18
C THR A 587 -15.87 -31.26 -22.55
N ILE A 588 -16.13 -31.43 -23.84
CA ILE A 588 -17.38 -31.98 -24.35
C ILE A 588 -17.31 -33.51 -24.32
N ILE A 589 -18.26 -34.16 -23.67
CA ILE A 589 -18.40 -35.61 -23.64
C ILE A 589 -19.61 -36.01 -24.51
N GLY A 590 -19.32 -36.56 -25.69
CA GLY A 590 -20.31 -36.96 -26.67
C GLY A 590 -19.89 -36.65 -28.11
N ASP A 591 -20.51 -37.34 -29.06
CA ASP A 591 -20.27 -37.14 -30.49
C ASP A 591 -21.04 -35.92 -31.05
N LYS A 592 -20.82 -35.62 -32.34
CA LYS A 592 -21.43 -34.48 -33.04
C LYS A 592 -22.95 -34.62 -33.23
N SER A 593 -23.49 -35.84 -33.18
CA SER A 593 -24.95 -36.08 -33.23
C SER A 593 -25.63 -35.83 -31.87
N GLN A 594 -24.84 -35.85 -30.80
CA GLN A 594 -25.29 -35.61 -29.42
C GLN A 594 -25.14 -34.15 -29.01
N ILE A 595 -24.00 -33.54 -29.34
CA ILE A 595 -23.73 -32.09 -29.18
C ILE A 595 -23.18 -31.59 -30.50
N GLY A 596 -23.99 -30.80 -31.20
CA GLY A 596 -23.71 -30.31 -32.55
C GLY A 596 -22.42 -29.50 -32.67
N GLU A 597 -21.98 -29.32 -33.92
CA GLU A 597 -20.82 -28.48 -34.24
C GLU A 597 -21.09 -27.00 -33.96
N ASP A 598 -22.33 -26.57 -34.10
CA ASP A 598 -22.81 -25.22 -33.76
C ASP A 598 -22.60 -24.88 -32.28
N ALA A 599 -22.90 -25.82 -31.38
CA ALA A 599 -22.67 -25.68 -29.94
C ALA A 599 -21.18 -25.56 -29.61
N GLU A 600 -20.34 -26.39 -30.24
CA GLU A 600 -18.89 -26.36 -30.05
C GLU A 600 -18.28 -25.05 -30.57
N GLU A 601 -18.69 -24.61 -31.76
CA GLU A 601 -18.25 -23.36 -32.35
C GLU A 601 -18.70 -22.16 -31.52
N LEU A 602 -19.93 -22.17 -30.98
CA LEU A 602 -20.41 -21.13 -30.07
C LEU A 602 -19.55 -21.02 -28.81
N LEU A 603 -19.15 -22.15 -28.23
CA LEU A 603 -18.23 -22.18 -27.08
C LEU A 603 -16.88 -21.56 -27.44
N ARG A 604 -16.30 -21.93 -28.59
CA ARG A 604 -15.04 -21.35 -29.08
C ARG A 604 -15.15 -19.85 -29.31
N LYS A 605 -16.20 -19.39 -30.00
CA LYS A 605 -16.49 -17.96 -30.25
C LYS A 605 -16.72 -17.17 -28.95
N SER A 606 -17.24 -17.81 -27.91
CA SER A 606 -17.35 -17.21 -26.57
C SER A 606 -15.98 -17.03 -25.88
N GLY A 607 -14.91 -17.62 -26.41
CA GLY A 607 -13.55 -17.60 -25.86
C GLY A 607 -13.21 -18.80 -24.97
N CYS A 608 -13.97 -19.90 -25.02
CA CYS A 608 -13.60 -21.14 -24.33
C CYS A 608 -12.48 -21.86 -25.09
N GLN A 609 -11.56 -22.50 -24.36
CA GLN A 609 -10.71 -23.55 -24.90
C GLN A 609 -11.47 -24.87 -24.84
N VAL A 610 -11.82 -25.42 -26.01
CA VAL A 610 -12.72 -26.57 -26.10
C VAL A 610 -11.98 -27.80 -26.62
N GLU A 611 -12.13 -28.92 -25.92
CA GLU A 611 -11.79 -30.25 -26.42
C GLU A 611 -13.02 -31.16 -26.38
N ARG A 612 -13.11 -32.08 -27.34
CA ARG A 612 -14.18 -33.07 -27.40
C ARG A 612 -13.61 -34.46 -27.21
N ILE A 613 -14.24 -35.23 -26.35
CA ILE A 613 -13.99 -36.66 -26.18
C ILE A 613 -15.20 -37.41 -26.75
N ALA A 614 -15.11 -37.78 -28.02
CA ALA A 614 -16.10 -38.61 -28.70
C ALA A 614 -15.61 -40.07 -28.69
N LYS A 615 -16.20 -40.90 -27.83
CA LYS A 615 -15.92 -42.33 -27.74
C LYS A 615 -17.22 -43.09 -27.92
N ALA A 616 -17.30 -43.90 -28.97
CA ALA A 616 -18.48 -44.70 -29.29
C ALA A 616 -18.75 -45.81 -28.25
N ASP A 617 -17.68 -46.31 -27.61
CA ASP A 617 -17.76 -47.27 -26.51
C ASP A 617 -17.54 -46.61 -25.14
N ILE A 618 -18.47 -46.87 -24.21
CA ILE A 618 -18.42 -46.37 -22.83
C ILE A 618 -17.23 -46.97 -22.07
N ALA A 619 -16.81 -48.21 -22.35
CA ALA A 619 -15.65 -48.79 -21.68
C ALA A 619 -14.35 -48.09 -22.10
N GLU A 620 -14.21 -47.74 -23.38
CA GLU A 620 -13.10 -46.90 -23.85
C GLU A 620 -13.11 -45.50 -23.25
N LEU A 621 -14.28 -44.84 -23.18
CA LEU A 621 -14.43 -43.53 -22.55
C LEU A 621 -13.95 -43.58 -21.09
N LYS A 622 -14.46 -44.55 -20.33
CA LYS A 622 -14.09 -44.76 -18.93
C LYS A 622 -12.59 -44.99 -18.78
N LYS A 623 -12.01 -45.86 -19.62
CA LYS A 623 -10.57 -46.17 -19.59
C LYS A 623 -9.72 -44.92 -19.84
N LEU A 624 -10.15 -44.04 -20.75
CA LEU A 624 -9.47 -42.78 -21.04
C LEU A 624 -9.55 -41.80 -19.85
N LEU A 625 -10.75 -41.54 -19.34
CA LEU A 625 -10.98 -40.61 -18.23
C LEU A 625 -10.29 -41.07 -16.93
N ASP A 626 -10.34 -42.37 -16.62
CA ASP A 626 -9.61 -42.96 -15.50
C ASP A 626 -8.09 -42.80 -15.66
N SER A 627 -7.57 -42.94 -16.89
CA SER A 627 -6.15 -42.76 -17.19
C SER A 627 -5.70 -41.31 -16.98
N LEU A 628 -6.49 -40.34 -17.44
CA LEU A 628 -6.25 -38.90 -17.21
C LEU A 628 -6.21 -38.59 -15.70
N ALA A 629 -7.22 -39.07 -14.96
CA ALA A 629 -7.31 -38.89 -13.51
C ALA A 629 -6.08 -39.47 -12.78
N ARG A 630 -5.69 -40.70 -13.11
CA ARG A 630 -4.52 -41.37 -12.51
C ARG A 630 -3.20 -40.65 -12.81
N LYS A 631 -3.03 -40.11 -14.02
CA LYS A 631 -1.83 -39.36 -14.42
C LYS A 631 -1.81 -37.92 -13.90
N GLY A 632 -2.90 -37.44 -13.29
CA GLY A 632 -3.03 -36.03 -12.90
C GLY A 632 -3.12 -35.07 -14.09
N LYS A 633 -3.31 -35.58 -15.32
CA LYS A 633 -3.44 -34.78 -16.53
C LYS A 633 -4.91 -34.41 -16.72
N ARG A 634 -5.26 -33.13 -16.56
CA ARG A 634 -6.66 -32.67 -16.61
C ARG A 634 -7.24 -32.76 -18.02
N PHE A 635 -6.51 -32.29 -19.03
CA PHE A 635 -7.01 -32.22 -20.41
C PHE A 635 -6.31 -33.23 -21.31
N LEU A 636 -6.96 -33.65 -22.39
CA LEU A 636 -6.37 -34.54 -23.37
C LEU A 636 -5.29 -33.81 -24.19
N SER A 637 -5.64 -32.62 -24.71
CA SER A 637 -4.79 -31.83 -25.60
C SER A 637 -4.68 -30.34 -25.22
N LEU A 638 -5.50 -29.84 -24.29
CA LEU A 638 -5.43 -28.44 -23.85
C LEU A 638 -4.26 -28.20 -22.89
N PRO A 639 -3.68 -26.97 -22.89
CA PRO A 639 -2.51 -26.60 -22.09
C PRO A 639 -2.78 -26.58 -20.58
#